data_AF-A0A9P5D0T7-F1
#
_entry.id   AF-A0A9P5D0T7-F1
#
_cell.length_a   1.000
_cell.length_b   1.000
_cell.length_c   1.000
_cell.angle_alpha   90.00
_cell.angle_beta   90.00
_cell.angle_gamma   90.00
#
_symmetry.space_group_name_H-M   'P 1'
#
loop_
_entity.id
_entity.type
_entity.pdbx_description
1 polymer ?
#
loop_
_entity_poly.entity_id
_entity_poly.type
_entity_poly.pdbx_seq_one_letter_code
_entity_poly.pdbx_strand_id
1 'polypeptide(L)'
;MRSHTPQGGDGSHSRRSSNSSNRFRASVSGLPRPQAPSVRESRISFRASQPTNNHTITGIGGIDFARAPSQQSMGADSGRPSSRESYKENVAPPDADEYEKYRREIESLKAEIGTLQYRMQTSESEKEIALSQQSNRVEQARRREQEEAQLRRLAESQKAAADEKIEAAWNEMDALKKSVDADKRALERRARQAEDEARLLQEQLEDLANAKDEAARMADKKTSDLQIQVTAIQSSLNEAEEESRTKDAALQQVQAQLLDRDAYISDLEADVLRLKAHSGDAETMQIIKTELSEQVAHIRALEATNRHQLGELKRLRATNKAVEVVEEEKRTLMRKVDAAVDLERELAEERLQRQRLSDERLAWTSYLEREGDDDMRFDSPEEMARALAEERINSASQLEHIGELQAKLSSYEATMASMEDNIAALKAAVEETKSVTNAVSADKALMRVERQRALAVKEVEYLRAQLKTFDVEDETMQPEQHDEARAVRIHELETVIDEYKAEVQKLHAELSAAEAGGTSSGAAGSGPSTPQASAGSKRQRSSYDDGGGGGGGHNDAAIAAANEQIGQLMRKNHKLQQDTTSMKSQIALMEKDLMATRGQLRAAKHQSSTRVLSLRSNPTADHEAVKRATLDALQKENRDLLATLQSREASKPTDVPYIPKSVLGAMERQVAAAKAETASAQKSARRLKEVWASKSNEFKEAIFSTLGWTVTFIPNGKMRVESTFFPSQTDENENSIIFDGERGTMKVGGGPKSPFAQRISDQIGFWVREKGCIPGFLAALTLEFYEEHNNRLST
;
A
#
# COMPACT_ATOMS: atom_id res chain seq x y z
N MET A 1 32.53 4.73 50.13
CA MET A 1 33.08 6.08 49.86
C MET A 1 33.31 6.16 48.35
N ARG A 2 32.63 7.07 47.63
CA ARG A 2 33.21 8.33 47.12
C ARG A 2 34.60 8.11 46.48
N SER A 3 34.74 7.88 45.17
CA SER A 3 34.44 8.74 44.00
C SER A 3 35.49 9.83 43.76
N HIS A 4 36.19 9.76 42.62
CA HIS A 4 36.91 10.90 42.04
C HIS A 4 36.86 10.85 40.50
N THR A 5 36.58 12.00 39.90
CA THR A 5 36.58 12.27 38.45
C THR A 5 37.71 13.22 38.07
N PRO A 6 38.11 13.23 36.79
CA PRO A 6 38.00 14.40 35.91
C PRO A 6 37.30 14.02 34.57
N GLN A 7 36.52 14.80 33.81
CA GLN A 7 36.27 16.26 33.64
C GLN A 7 37.49 17.07 33.18
N GLY A 8 37.55 17.70 31.99
CA GLY A 8 36.72 17.75 30.77
C GLY A 8 37.67 18.12 29.59
N GLY A 9 37.30 18.50 28.37
CA GLY A 9 36.04 18.81 27.68
C GLY A 9 36.38 19.16 26.20
N ASP A 10 35.46 19.79 25.47
CA ASP A 10 35.51 20.36 24.10
C ASP A 10 36.86 20.42 23.30
N GLY A 11 36.89 20.27 21.97
CA GLY A 11 35.80 20.22 20.99
C GLY A 11 35.95 21.31 19.91
N SER A 12 36.15 20.95 18.64
CA SER A 12 36.13 21.92 17.52
C SER A 12 35.84 21.27 16.17
N HIS A 13 34.81 21.73 15.46
CA HIS A 13 34.62 21.43 14.04
C HIS A 13 35.65 22.17 13.16
N SER A 14 35.95 21.63 11.98
CA SER A 14 36.59 22.40 10.90
C SER A 14 35.74 22.33 9.63
N ARG A 15 35.43 23.50 9.06
CA ARG A 15 34.76 23.67 7.76
C ARG A 15 35.67 24.49 6.85
N ARG A 16 35.99 23.96 5.65
CA ARG A 16 36.32 24.70 4.41
C ARG A 16 36.19 23.71 3.26
N SER A 17 35.36 23.87 2.23
CA SER A 17 34.81 25.05 1.51
C SER A 17 35.71 25.63 0.42
N SER A 18 35.37 25.24 -0.81
CA SER A 18 35.29 26.04 -2.05
C SER A 18 36.54 26.53 -2.78
N ASN A 19 36.53 26.24 -4.09
CA ASN A 19 37.08 27.00 -5.22
C ASN A 19 38.61 26.99 -5.50
N SER A 20 39.05 27.00 -6.77
CA SER A 20 38.33 26.79 -8.04
C SER A 20 39.25 26.63 -9.28
N SER A 21 38.72 25.98 -10.32
CA SER A 21 39.00 26.26 -11.76
C SER A 21 40.37 25.77 -12.33
N ASN A 22 40.57 25.57 -13.65
CA ASN A 22 39.70 25.84 -14.81
C ASN A 22 40.15 25.08 -16.10
N ARG A 23 39.19 24.55 -16.90
CA ARG A 23 39.18 24.46 -18.40
C ARG A 23 40.30 23.64 -19.11
N PHE A 24 40.21 23.19 -20.37
CA PHE A 24 39.20 23.12 -21.47
C PHE A 24 39.39 21.72 -22.15
N ARG A 25 38.66 21.20 -23.16
CA ARG A 25 37.71 21.71 -24.18
C ARG A 25 36.86 20.52 -24.70
N ALA A 26 35.60 20.72 -25.10
CA ALA A 26 34.82 19.70 -25.84
C ALA A 26 33.71 20.34 -26.71
N SER A 27 33.76 20.15 -28.04
CA SER A 27 32.83 20.71 -29.04
C SER A 27 33.29 20.30 -30.46
N VAL A 28 32.51 19.78 -31.41
CA VAL A 28 31.13 19.21 -31.44
C VAL A 28 31.27 17.80 -32.09
N SER A 29 30.36 17.03 -32.72
CA SER A 29 28.93 16.93 -33.13
C SER A 29 28.70 15.43 -33.48
N GLY A 30 27.54 14.82 -33.76
CA GLY A 30 26.17 15.18 -34.21
C GLY A 30 25.75 14.10 -35.25
N LEU A 31 24.51 13.80 -35.63
CA LEU A 31 23.13 14.26 -35.40
C LEU A 31 22.17 13.08 -35.78
N PRO A 32 20.84 13.09 -35.56
CA PRO A 32 20.00 13.81 -34.58
C PRO A 32 19.13 12.85 -33.72
N ARG A 33 18.30 13.40 -32.82
CA ARG A 33 17.23 12.66 -32.07
C ARG A 33 15.95 13.52 -32.02
N PRO A 34 14.75 12.98 -32.30
CA PRO A 34 13.50 13.73 -32.17
C PRO A 34 13.08 13.92 -30.71
N GLN A 35 12.38 15.02 -30.42
CA GLN A 35 11.79 15.34 -29.12
C GLN A 35 10.30 15.00 -29.08
N ALA A 36 9.74 14.85 -27.89
CA ALA A 36 8.30 14.81 -27.65
C ALA A 36 7.88 16.08 -26.87
N PRO A 37 6.78 16.76 -27.24
CA PRO A 37 6.24 17.87 -26.47
C PRO A 37 5.42 17.36 -25.29
N SER A 38 5.50 18.07 -24.16
CA SER A 38 4.56 17.94 -23.05
C SER A 38 3.68 19.19 -23.00
N VAL A 39 2.42 19.04 -22.55
CA VAL A 39 1.61 20.14 -22.02
C VAL A 39 0.89 19.63 -20.78
N ARG A 40 0.80 20.46 -19.73
CA ARG A 40 0.25 20.11 -18.42
C ARG A 40 -0.53 21.30 -17.85
N GLU A 41 -1.54 20.99 -17.04
CA GLU A 41 -2.09 21.81 -15.94
C GLU A 41 -3.09 22.96 -16.21
N SER A 42 -3.79 23.32 -15.13
CA SER A 42 -4.91 24.30 -14.96
C SER A 42 -6.21 23.99 -15.73
N ARG A 43 -7.40 23.75 -15.15
CA ARG A 43 -8.16 24.18 -13.92
C ARG A 43 -9.10 25.39 -14.15
N ILE A 44 -10.25 25.39 -13.44
CA ILE A 44 -11.26 26.48 -13.25
C ILE A 44 -12.22 26.68 -14.47
N SER A 45 -13.55 26.95 -14.37
CA SER A 45 -14.59 26.69 -13.33
C SER A 45 -16.03 26.87 -13.89
N PHE A 46 -17.03 26.34 -13.16
CA PHE A 46 -18.49 26.60 -13.12
C PHE A 46 -19.22 27.59 -14.09
N ARG A 47 -20.21 27.04 -14.82
CA ARG A 47 -21.68 27.34 -14.79
C ARG A 47 -22.19 28.81 -14.70
N ALA A 48 -22.92 29.28 -15.74
CA ALA A 48 -24.22 30.01 -15.61
C ALA A 48 -24.96 30.32 -16.96
N SER A 49 -26.30 30.45 -16.86
CA SER A 49 -27.27 31.28 -17.66
C SER A 49 -27.45 31.16 -19.20
N GLN A 50 -28.74 31.12 -19.60
CA GLN A 50 -29.35 31.54 -20.90
C GLN A 50 -29.69 33.06 -20.86
N PRO A 51 -30.48 33.73 -21.77
CA PRO A 51 -31.15 33.30 -23.02
C PRO A 51 -31.15 34.28 -24.24
N THR A 52 -31.70 33.83 -25.36
CA THR A 52 -32.45 34.53 -26.46
C THR A 52 -32.21 36.02 -26.81
N ASN A 53 -31.90 36.35 -28.08
CA ASN A 53 -32.86 36.98 -29.05
C ASN A 53 -32.29 37.46 -30.42
N ASN A 54 -33.19 37.46 -31.44
CA ASN A 54 -33.34 38.37 -32.61
C ASN A 54 -32.35 38.47 -33.82
N HIS A 55 -32.89 38.07 -34.98
CA HIS A 55 -32.97 38.77 -36.30
C HIS A 55 -31.75 39.38 -37.07
N THR A 56 -31.46 38.80 -38.25
CA THR A 56 -31.40 39.45 -39.61
C THR A 56 -31.35 38.35 -40.71
N ILE A 57 -31.74 38.43 -42.00
CA ILE A 57 -32.26 39.43 -42.99
C ILE A 57 -31.25 40.06 -43.98
N THR A 58 -31.67 40.19 -45.26
CA THR A 58 -30.97 40.58 -46.53
C THR A 58 -30.02 39.52 -47.14
N GLY A 59 -29.84 39.39 -48.46
CA GLY A 59 -30.51 39.93 -49.67
C GLY A 59 -30.09 39.12 -50.94
N ILE A 60 -30.95 38.79 -51.91
CA ILE A 60 -31.47 39.56 -53.09
C ILE A 60 -30.52 39.60 -54.32
N GLY A 61 -31.04 39.16 -55.51
CA GLY A 61 -30.48 39.37 -56.87
C GLY A 61 -29.86 38.13 -57.54
N GLY A 62 -30.04 37.84 -58.85
CA GLY A 62 -30.91 38.48 -59.86
C GLY A 62 -30.95 37.76 -61.24
N ILE A 63 -32.16 37.69 -61.81
CA ILE A 63 -32.64 37.80 -63.22
C ILE A 63 -31.61 37.79 -64.39
N ASP A 64 -31.82 36.96 -65.44
CA ASP A 64 -31.97 37.40 -66.86
C ASP A 64 -32.35 36.30 -67.91
N PHE A 65 -32.72 36.75 -69.13
CA PHE A 65 -33.44 36.08 -70.25
C PHE A 65 -32.65 34.96 -71.01
N ALA A 66 -33.14 34.19 -72.00
CA ALA A 66 -34.18 34.33 -73.07
C ALA A 66 -34.46 32.94 -73.77
N ARG A 67 -35.28 32.65 -74.83
CA ARG A 67 -36.34 33.33 -75.65
C ARG A 67 -36.99 32.35 -76.70
N ALA A 68 -38.28 32.02 -76.58
CA ALA A 68 -39.28 31.71 -77.66
C ALA A 68 -39.01 30.53 -78.67
N PRO A 69 -39.86 30.21 -79.70
CA PRO A 69 -41.22 30.71 -80.06
C PRO A 69 -42.29 29.65 -80.53
N SER A 70 -43.52 30.14 -80.86
CA SER A 70 -44.51 29.59 -81.85
C SER A 70 -45.32 28.30 -81.51
N GLN A 71 -46.56 28.06 -82.01
CA GLN A 71 -47.47 28.81 -82.92
C GLN A 71 -48.96 28.40 -82.78
N GLN A 72 -49.91 29.36 -82.96
CA GLN A 72 -51.30 29.27 -83.53
C GLN A 72 -52.34 28.24 -83.00
N SER A 73 -53.68 28.39 -83.09
CA SER A 73 -54.70 29.48 -83.25
C SER A 73 -56.12 28.81 -83.23
N MET A 74 -57.34 29.36 -83.11
CA MET A 74 -58.04 30.69 -83.13
C MET A 74 -59.20 30.62 -82.07
N GLY A 75 -60.06 31.61 -81.78
CA GLY A 75 -60.15 33.05 -82.15
C GLY A 75 -61.58 33.54 -82.52
N ALA A 76 -62.10 34.56 -81.79
CA ALA A 76 -63.30 35.39 -82.09
C ALA A 76 -64.73 34.77 -81.89
N ASP A 77 -65.84 35.50 -81.67
CA ASP A 77 -66.05 36.93 -81.32
C ASP A 77 -67.39 37.20 -80.54
N SER A 78 -67.63 38.49 -80.25
CA SER A 78 -68.76 39.21 -79.62
C SER A 78 -70.23 38.95 -80.08
N GLY A 79 -71.22 39.41 -79.29
CA GLY A 79 -72.63 39.50 -79.74
C GLY A 79 -73.74 39.77 -78.70
N ARG A 80 -74.16 41.04 -78.51
CA ARG A 80 -75.53 41.50 -78.16
C ARG A 80 -76.00 42.38 -79.33
N PRO A 81 -77.31 42.55 -79.71
CA PRO A 81 -78.36 42.99 -78.78
C PRO A 81 -79.86 42.65 -79.11
N SER A 82 -80.75 43.14 -78.22
CA SER A 82 -82.18 43.53 -78.28
C SER A 82 -83.13 43.31 -79.50
N SER A 83 -84.41 43.03 -79.14
CA SER A 83 -85.68 43.46 -79.78
C SER A 83 -86.06 42.84 -81.15
N ARG A 84 -87.32 42.77 -81.60
CA ARG A 84 -88.44 43.74 -81.47
C ARG A 84 -89.85 43.11 -81.73
N GLU A 85 -90.92 43.91 -81.61
CA GLU A 85 -92.33 43.56 -81.87
C GLU A 85 -92.64 43.26 -83.36
N SER A 86 -93.69 42.47 -83.67
CA SER A 86 -94.72 42.86 -84.67
C SER A 86 -95.94 41.93 -84.71
N TYR A 87 -97.10 42.58 -84.66
CA TYR A 87 -98.50 42.15 -84.82
C TYR A 87 -98.84 41.70 -86.25
N LYS A 88 -99.76 40.71 -86.39
CA LYS A 88 -100.91 40.60 -87.32
C LYS A 88 -101.64 39.26 -87.08
N GLU A 89 -102.96 39.12 -86.89
CA GLU A 89 -104.18 39.63 -87.59
C GLU A 89 -104.69 38.66 -88.68
N ASN A 90 -106.02 38.49 -88.73
CA ASN A 90 -106.85 37.75 -89.72
C ASN A 90 -107.18 36.26 -89.48
N VAL A 91 -108.29 36.07 -88.77
CA VAL A 91 -109.48 35.26 -89.13
C VAL A 91 -109.31 33.80 -89.65
N ALA A 92 -109.91 32.92 -88.87
CA ALA A 92 -110.12 31.48 -89.03
C ALA A 92 -110.64 30.95 -90.38
N PRO A 93 -110.22 29.73 -90.75
CA PRO A 93 -111.09 28.64 -91.21
C PRO A 93 -111.76 27.91 -90.01
N PRO A 94 -112.97 27.35 -90.17
CA PRO A 94 -113.75 26.82 -89.04
C PRO A 94 -113.34 25.38 -88.63
N ASP A 95 -112.21 25.24 -87.92
CA ASP A 95 -111.86 24.03 -87.12
C ASP A 95 -110.73 24.33 -86.08
N ALA A 96 -110.70 25.56 -85.53
CA ALA A 96 -109.58 26.05 -84.72
C ALA A 96 -109.43 25.33 -83.35
N ASP A 97 -110.54 24.92 -82.73
CA ASP A 97 -110.58 24.42 -81.35
C ASP A 97 -109.79 23.12 -81.14
N GLU A 98 -109.58 22.31 -82.18
CA GLU A 98 -108.79 21.08 -82.08
C GLU A 98 -107.29 21.36 -82.22
N TYR A 99 -106.91 22.21 -83.18
CA TYR A 99 -105.52 22.66 -83.32
C TYR A 99 -105.03 23.43 -82.09
N GLU A 100 -105.88 24.19 -81.40
CA GLU A 100 -105.48 24.80 -80.13
C GLU A 100 -105.29 23.79 -79.00
N LYS A 101 -106.07 22.70 -78.94
CA LYS A 101 -105.88 21.63 -77.93
C LYS A 101 -104.55 20.93 -78.17
N TYR A 102 -104.31 20.43 -79.39
CA TYR A 102 -103.02 19.82 -79.74
C TYR A 102 -101.85 20.78 -79.60
N ARG A 103 -102.03 22.09 -79.86
CA ARG A 103 -100.98 23.08 -79.59
C ARG A 103 -100.71 23.24 -78.10
N ARG A 104 -101.74 23.32 -77.24
CA ARG A 104 -101.59 23.39 -75.78
C ARG A 104 -100.93 22.13 -75.21
N GLU A 105 -101.23 20.95 -75.77
CA GLU A 105 -100.58 19.68 -75.43
C GLU A 105 -99.13 19.62 -75.91
N ILE A 106 -98.83 20.13 -77.12
CA ILE A 106 -97.45 20.25 -77.61
C ILE A 106 -96.65 21.28 -76.79
N GLU A 107 -97.29 22.35 -76.32
CA GLU A 107 -96.65 23.35 -75.46
C GLU A 107 -96.47 22.85 -74.01
N SER A 108 -97.41 22.07 -73.46
CA SER A 108 -97.24 21.41 -72.16
C SER A 108 -96.19 20.29 -72.21
N LEU A 109 -96.17 19.47 -73.27
CA LEU A 109 -95.11 18.48 -73.49
C LEU A 109 -93.75 19.12 -73.74
N LYS A 110 -93.67 20.27 -74.43
CA LYS A 110 -92.42 21.05 -74.54
C LYS A 110 -91.97 21.63 -73.20
N ALA A 111 -92.91 22.09 -72.36
CA ALA A 111 -92.60 22.53 -71.00
C ALA A 111 -92.14 21.35 -70.14
N GLU A 112 -92.80 20.19 -70.21
CA GLU A 112 -92.41 18.98 -69.51
C GLU A 112 -91.01 18.51 -69.95
N ILE A 113 -90.77 18.37 -71.26
CA ILE A 113 -89.45 18.08 -71.84
C ILE A 113 -88.41 19.11 -71.39
N GLY A 114 -88.74 20.40 -71.36
CA GLY A 114 -87.86 21.45 -70.83
C GLY A 114 -87.53 21.28 -69.34
N THR A 115 -88.51 20.94 -68.50
CA THR A 115 -88.26 20.64 -67.08
C THR A 115 -87.51 19.33 -66.87
N LEU A 116 -87.71 18.32 -67.73
CA LEU A 116 -86.98 17.06 -67.70
C LEU A 116 -85.53 17.26 -68.18
N GLN A 117 -85.30 18.07 -69.22
CA GLN A 117 -83.97 18.50 -69.65
C GLN A 117 -83.26 19.30 -68.56
N TYR A 118 -83.94 20.26 -67.92
CA TYR A 118 -83.37 21.00 -66.79
C TYR A 118 -83.06 20.09 -65.60
N ARG A 119 -83.95 19.15 -65.25
CA ARG A 119 -83.70 18.14 -64.19
C ARG A 119 -82.55 17.19 -64.56
N MET A 120 -82.46 16.78 -65.82
CA MET A 120 -81.38 15.93 -66.33
C MET A 120 -80.05 16.67 -66.22
N GLN A 121 -79.96 17.88 -66.78
CA GLN A 121 -78.78 18.76 -66.72
C GLN A 121 -78.40 19.12 -65.27
N THR A 122 -79.39 19.37 -64.40
CA THR A 122 -79.15 19.56 -62.96
C THR A 122 -78.51 18.30 -62.37
N SER A 123 -79.11 17.11 -62.59
CA SER A 123 -78.55 15.85 -62.10
C SER A 123 -77.18 15.51 -62.70
N GLU A 124 -76.88 15.98 -63.91
CA GLU A 124 -75.58 15.81 -64.56
C GLU A 124 -74.55 16.74 -63.92
N SER A 125 -74.89 18.00 -63.68
CA SER A 125 -74.03 18.93 -62.92
C SER A 125 -73.83 18.48 -61.47
N GLU A 126 -74.84 17.89 -60.82
CA GLU A 126 -74.72 17.31 -59.48
C GLU A 126 -73.82 16.07 -59.48
N LYS A 127 -73.90 15.20 -60.50
CA LYS A 127 -72.97 14.07 -60.70
C LYS A 127 -71.56 14.56 -60.96
N GLU A 128 -71.37 15.58 -61.80
CA GLU A 128 -70.06 16.16 -62.10
C GLU A 128 -69.43 16.82 -60.86
N ILE A 129 -70.21 17.57 -60.09
CA ILE A 129 -69.80 18.14 -58.79
C ILE A 129 -69.49 17.02 -57.80
N ALA A 130 -70.29 15.95 -57.73
CA ALA A 130 -70.03 14.81 -56.83
C ALA A 130 -68.76 14.04 -57.21
N LEU A 131 -68.54 13.79 -58.51
CA LEU A 131 -67.32 13.16 -59.05
C LEU A 131 -66.10 14.05 -58.84
N SER A 132 -66.22 15.37 -59.03
CA SER A 132 -65.17 16.34 -58.72
C SER A 132 -64.85 16.37 -57.23
N GLN A 133 -65.86 16.38 -56.35
CA GLN A 133 -65.65 16.26 -54.90
C GLN A 133 -65.02 14.91 -54.53
N GLN A 134 -65.39 13.80 -55.16
CA GLN A 134 -64.79 12.50 -54.94
C GLN A 134 -63.32 12.48 -55.40
N SER A 135 -63.02 13.02 -56.58
CA SER A 135 -61.64 13.14 -57.10
C SER A 135 -60.79 13.99 -56.17
N ASN A 136 -61.29 15.16 -55.75
CA ASN A 136 -60.61 16.03 -54.77
C ASN A 136 -60.38 15.33 -53.42
N ARG A 137 -61.33 14.52 -52.92
CA ARG A 137 -61.15 13.71 -51.70
C ARG A 137 -60.08 12.62 -51.89
N VAL A 138 -60.04 11.95 -53.05
CA VAL A 138 -59.02 10.95 -53.39
C VAL A 138 -57.63 11.59 -53.57
N GLU A 139 -57.54 12.77 -54.16
CA GLU A 139 -56.29 13.53 -54.24
C GLU A 139 -55.82 13.99 -52.85
N GLN A 140 -56.70 14.50 -52.00
CA GLN A 140 -56.34 14.87 -50.63
C GLN A 140 -55.90 13.66 -49.80
N ALA A 141 -56.54 12.49 -49.98
CA ALA A 141 -56.08 11.24 -49.38
C ALA A 141 -54.68 10.85 -49.88
N ARG A 142 -54.44 10.84 -51.20
CA ARG A 142 -53.13 10.54 -51.79
C ARG A 142 -52.03 11.51 -51.36
N ARG A 143 -52.34 12.81 -51.20
CA ARG A 143 -51.38 13.80 -50.70
C ARG A 143 -51.01 13.51 -49.23
N ARG A 144 -51.99 13.21 -48.37
CA ARG A 144 -51.74 12.79 -46.98
C ARG A 144 -50.95 11.49 -46.91
N GLU A 145 -51.26 10.50 -47.73
CA GLU A 145 -50.50 9.24 -47.83
C GLU A 145 -49.04 9.50 -48.27
N GLN A 146 -48.80 10.43 -49.20
CA GLN A 146 -47.47 10.83 -49.64
C GLN A 146 -46.71 11.61 -48.55
N GLU A 147 -47.37 12.54 -47.85
CA GLU A 147 -46.82 13.29 -46.73
C GLU A 147 -46.45 12.34 -45.57
N GLU A 148 -47.34 11.41 -45.20
CA GLU A 148 -47.07 10.36 -44.22
C GLU A 148 -45.92 9.44 -44.67
N ALA A 149 -45.87 9.03 -45.94
CA ALA A 149 -44.78 8.20 -46.46
C ALA A 149 -43.42 8.94 -46.45
N GLN A 150 -43.41 10.26 -46.69
CA GLN A 150 -42.21 11.09 -46.55
C GLN A 150 -41.79 11.22 -45.07
N LEU A 151 -42.73 11.48 -44.16
CA LEU A 151 -42.47 11.54 -42.72
C LEU A 151 -41.95 10.20 -42.16
N ARG A 152 -42.52 9.07 -42.61
CA ARG A 152 -42.03 7.73 -42.26
C ARG A 152 -40.60 7.50 -42.76
N ARG A 153 -40.29 7.83 -44.02
CA ARG A 153 -38.92 7.75 -44.57
C ARG A 153 -37.92 8.65 -43.84
N LEU A 154 -38.35 9.84 -43.40
CA LEU A 154 -37.52 10.74 -42.60
C LEU A 154 -37.28 10.16 -41.19
N ALA A 155 -38.29 9.56 -40.56
CA ALA A 155 -38.14 8.87 -39.28
C ALA A 155 -37.28 7.59 -39.39
N GLU A 156 -37.39 6.85 -40.49
CA GLU A 156 -36.59 5.65 -40.80
C GLU A 156 -35.12 6.01 -41.04
N SER A 157 -34.84 7.05 -41.82
CA SER A 157 -33.46 7.53 -42.03
C SER A 157 -32.84 8.17 -40.78
N GLN A 158 -33.64 8.85 -39.94
CA GLN A 158 -33.19 9.32 -38.62
C GLN A 158 -32.88 8.17 -37.66
N LYS A 159 -33.64 7.07 -37.70
CA LYS A 159 -33.34 5.84 -36.95
C LYS A 159 -32.07 5.18 -37.46
N ALA A 160 -31.96 4.92 -38.76
CA ALA A 160 -30.74 4.35 -39.35
C ALA A 160 -29.49 5.19 -39.00
N ALA A 161 -29.55 6.52 -39.10
CA ALA A 161 -28.46 7.42 -38.72
C ALA A 161 -28.26 7.59 -37.19
N ALA A 162 -29.06 6.93 -36.35
CA ALA A 162 -28.84 6.75 -34.92
C ALA A 162 -28.28 5.35 -34.63
N ASP A 163 -28.82 4.32 -35.27
CA ASP A 163 -28.34 2.93 -35.20
C ASP A 163 -26.89 2.82 -35.71
N GLU A 164 -26.54 3.49 -36.83
CA GLU A 164 -25.17 3.62 -37.33
C GLU A 164 -24.20 4.26 -36.30
N LYS A 165 -24.68 5.22 -35.50
CA LYS A 165 -23.87 5.86 -34.44
C LYS A 165 -23.71 4.96 -33.23
N ILE A 166 -24.75 4.19 -32.91
CA ILE A 166 -24.71 3.17 -31.85
C ILE A 166 -23.73 2.06 -32.24
N GLU A 167 -23.80 1.55 -33.47
CA GLU A 167 -22.84 0.58 -34.02
C GLU A 167 -21.41 1.15 -34.07
N ALA A 168 -21.22 2.40 -34.51
CA ALA A 168 -19.90 3.04 -34.48
C ALA A 168 -19.33 3.11 -33.05
N ALA A 169 -20.15 3.51 -32.07
CA ALA A 169 -19.76 3.54 -30.65
C ALA A 169 -19.48 2.15 -30.08
N TRP A 170 -20.24 1.11 -30.45
CA TRP A 170 -19.94 -0.27 -30.07
C TRP A 170 -18.60 -0.73 -30.63
N ASN A 171 -18.34 -0.47 -31.92
CA ASN A 171 -17.08 -0.82 -32.57
C ASN A 171 -15.88 -0.08 -31.98
N GLU A 172 -16.02 1.20 -31.63
CA GLU A 172 -15.00 1.97 -30.92
C GLU A 172 -14.74 1.41 -29.51
N MET A 173 -15.79 1.13 -28.73
CA MET A 173 -15.67 0.51 -27.40
C MET A 173 -15.01 -0.87 -27.46
N ASP A 174 -15.29 -1.66 -28.50
CA ASP A 174 -14.67 -2.97 -28.69
C ASP A 174 -13.22 -2.87 -29.20
N ALA A 175 -12.88 -1.86 -30.00
CA ALA A 175 -11.50 -1.56 -30.37
C ALA A 175 -10.68 -1.13 -29.14
N LEU A 176 -11.24 -0.27 -28.28
CA LEU A 176 -10.63 0.17 -27.02
C LEU A 176 -10.42 -1.01 -26.05
N LYS A 177 -11.42 -1.89 -25.88
CA LYS A 177 -11.24 -3.14 -25.10
C LYS A 177 -10.08 -3.98 -25.65
N LYS A 178 -10.01 -4.17 -26.96
CA LYS A 178 -8.97 -4.96 -27.64
C LYS A 178 -7.57 -4.34 -27.49
N SER A 179 -7.45 -3.00 -27.50
CA SER A 179 -6.17 -2.33 -27.24
C SER A 179 -5.74 -2.45 -25.78
N VAL A 180 -6.65 -2.23 -24.82
CA VAL A 180 -6.37 -2.40 -23.38
C VAL A 180 -5.97 -3.84 -23.04
N ASP A 181 -6.61 -4.83 -23.66
CA ASP A 181 -6.22 -6.24 -23.53
C ASP A 181 -4.83 -6.53 -24.13
N ALA A 182 -4.49 -5.91 -25.26
CA ALA A 182 -3.18 -6.07 -25.90
C ALA A 182 -2.07 -5.42 -25.06
N ASP A 183 -2.29 -4.21 -24.56
CA ASP A 183 -1.36 -3.48 -23.69
C ASP A 183 -1.20 -4.18 -22.34
N LYS A 184 -2.28 -4.67 -21.72
CA LYS A 184 -2.22 -5.50 -20.52
C LYS A 184 -1.36 -6.75 -20.76
N ARG A 185 -1.57 -7.47 -21.86
CA ARG A 185 -0.73 -8.64 -22.24
C ARG A 185 0.71 -8.25 -22.58
N ALA A 186 0.98 -7.01 -22.97
CA ALA A 186 2.35 -6.51 -23.18
C ALA A 186 3.05 -6.16 -21.85
N LEU A 187 2.33 -5.53 -20.92
CA LEU A 187 2.79 -5.26 -19.56
C LEU A 187 3.01 -6.54 -18.76
N GLU A 188 2.11 -7.52 -18.82
CA GLU A 188 2.28 -8.84 -18.21
C GLU A 188 3.50 -9.59 -18.75
N ARG A 189 3.84 -9.44 -20.04
CA ARG A 189 5.06 -10.02 -20.62
C ARG A 189 6.32 -9.30 -20.13
N ARG A 190 6.32 -7.96 -20.07
CA ARG A 190 7.44 -7.18 -19.51
C ARG A 190 7.66 -7.44 -18.02
N ALA A 191 6.58 -7.61 -17.25
CA ALA A 191 6.66 -7.96 -15.83
C ALA A 191 7.35 -9.31 -15.65
N ARG A 192 6.92 -10.36 -16.38
CA ARG A 192 7.59 -11.67 -16.34
C ARG A 192 9.04 -11.62 -16.78
N GLN A 193 9.36 -10.87 -17.84
CA GLN A 193 10.75 -10.68 -18.27
C GLN A 193 11.61 -10.02 -17.18
N ALA A 194 11.07 -9.02 -16.47
CA ALA A 194 11.76 -8.41 -15.33
C ALA A 194 11.85 -9.33 -14.10
N GLU A 195 10.86 -10.20 -13.88
CA GLU A 195 10.88 -11.24 -12.84
C GLU A 195 11.94 -12.32 -13.15
N ASP A 196 12.00 -12.78 -14.41
CA ASP A 196 13.01 -13.74 -14.91
C ASP A 196 14.43 -13.14 -14.86
N GLU A 197 14.61 -11.87 -15.24
CA GLU A 197 15.88 -11.14 -15.14
C GLU A 197 16.30 -10.92 -13.69
N ALA A 198 15.37 -10.52 -12.80
CA ALA A 198 15.66 -10.33 -11.38
C ALA A 198 16.04 -11.65 -10.70
N ARG A 199 15.37 -12.76 -11.06
CA ARG A 199 15.71 -14.09 -10.59
C ARG A 199 17.09 -14.54 -11.10
N LEU A 200 17.41 -14.34 -12.38
CA LEU A 200 18.73 -14.67 -12.93
C LEU A 200 19.85 -13.88 -12.22
N LEU A 201 19.60 -12.62 -11.88
CA LEU A 201 20.53 -11.80 -11.08
C LEU A 201 20.65 -12.28 -9.62
N GLN A 202 19.58 -12.82 -9.02
CA GLN A 202 19.64 -13.46 -7.70
C GLN A 202 20.47 -14.75 -7.75
N GLU A 203 20.22 -15.64 -8.73
CA GLU A 203 20.99 -16.88 -8.93
C GLU A 203 22.49 -16.56 -9.16
N GLN A 204 22.82 -15.52 -9.95
CA GLN A 204 24.20 -15.05 -10.13
C GLN A 204 24.83 -14.46 -8.85
N LEU A 205 24.05 -13.76 -8.01
CA LEU A 205 24.55 -13.24 -6.73
C LEU A 205 24.78 -14.35 -5.71
N GLU A 206 23.94 -15.39 -5.70
CA GLU A 206 24.13 -16.59 -4.89
C GLU A 206 25.38 -17.38 -5.35
N ASP A 207 25.56 -17.60 -6.66
CA ASP A 207 26.78 -18.22 -7.21
C ASP A 207 28.06 -17.44 -6.86
N LEU A 208 28.04 -16.11 -6.96
CA LEU A 208 29.17 -15.26 -6.58
C LEU A 208 29.42 -15.25 -5.06
N ALA A 209 28.36 -15.34 -4.24
CA ALA A 209 28.50 -15.49 -2.79
C ALA A 209 29.10 -16.85 -2.42
N ASN A 210 28.63 -17.93 -3.03
CA ASN A 210 29.16 -19.28 -2.86
C ASN A 210 30.65 -19.34 -3.27
N ALA A 211 31.01 -18.80 -4.44
CA ALA A 211 32.40 -18.75 -4.90
C ALA A 211 33.31 -17.93 -3.98
N LYS A 212 32.81 -16.82 -3.43
CA LYS A 212 33.52 -16.01 -2.42
C LYS A 212 33.74 -16.80 -1.12
N ASP A 213 32.71 -17.50 -0.65
CA ASP A 213 32.78 -18.32 0.57
C ASP A 213 33.71 -19.52 0.42
N GLU A 214 33.73 -20.17 -0.74
CA GLU A 214 34.70 -21.21 -1.07
C GLU A 214 36.13 -20.65 -1.14
N ALA A 215 36.32 -19.49 -1.77
CA ALA A 215 37.61 -18.81 -1.80
C ALA A 215 38.10 -18.42 -0.39
N ALA A 216 37.20 -17.95 0.49
CA ALA A 216 37.50 -17.67 1.89
C ALA A 216 37.93 -18.94 2.63
N ARG A 217 37.13 -20.02 2.59
CA ARG A 217 37.47 -21.31 3.20
C ARG A 217 38.78 -21.90 2.67
N MET A 218 39.14 -21.62 1.42
CA MET A 218 40.43 -22.03 0.82
C MET A 218 41.60 -21.11 1.20
N ALA A 219 41.35 -19.84 1.55
CA ALA A 219 42.33 -18.97 2.16
C ALA A 219 42.57 -19.35 3.63
N ASP A 220 41.50 -19.58 4.41
CA ASP A 220 41.55 -19.99 5.81
C ASP A 220 42.38 -21.28 5.96
N LYS A 221 42.09 -22.31 5.16
CA LYS A 221 42.89 -23.56 5.11
C LYS A 221 44.37 -23.30 4.82
N LYS A 222 44.69 -22.46 3.83
CA LYS A 222 46.09 -22.10 3.54
C LYS A 222 46.75 -21.39 4.72
N THR A 223 46.02 -20.54 5.45
CA THR A 223 46.56 -19.90 6.66
C THR A 223 46.75 -20.89 7.81
N SER A 224 45.84 -21.85 8.03
CA SER A 224 46.04 -22.90 9.03
C SER A 224 47.18 -23.84 8.66
N ASP A 225 47.30 -24.23 7.39
CA ASP A 225 48.37 -25.11 6.91
C ASP A 225 49.74 -24.44 7.04
N LEU A 226 49.86 -23.15 6.67
CA LEU A 226 51.06 -22.35 6.89
C LEU A 226 51.36 -22.15 8.38
N GLN A 227 50.34 -21.94 9.22
CA GLN A 227 50.53 -21.77 10.66
C GLN A 227 50.99 -23.08 11.32
N ILE A 228 50.48 -24.24 10.88
CA ILE A 228 50.96 -25.57 11.30
C ILE A 228 52.41 -25.80 10.84
N GLN A 229 52.77 -25.40 9.62
CA GLN A 229 54.15 -25.46 9.15
C GLN A 229 55.08 -24.57 9.99
N VAL A 230 54.66 -23.35 10.31
CA VAL A 230 55.43 -22.44 11.16
C VAL A 230 55.60 -23.01 12.57
N THR A 231 54.55 -23.57 13.20
CA THR A 231 54.70 -24.17 14.53
C THR A 231 55.54 -25.46 14.53
N ALA A 232 55.51 -26.27 13.46
CA ALA A 232 56.37 -27.45 13.32
C ALA A 232 57.84 -27.08 13.05
N ILE A 233 58.11 -25.98 12.34
CA ILE A 233 59.46 -25.43 12.17
C ILE A 233 59.95 -24.84 13.50
N GLN A 234 59.07 -24.18 14.27
CA GLN A 234 59.41 -23.68 15.61
C GLN A 234 59.67 -24.81 16.61
N SER A 235 58.90 -25.90 16.60
CA SER A 235 59.16 -27.04 17.49
C SER A 235 60.46 -27.75 17.12
N SER A 236 60.71 -28.03 15.84
CA SER A 236 61.96 -28.66 15.40
C SER A 236 63.20 -27.77 15.62
N LEU A 237 63.07 -26.45 15.58
CA LEU A 237 64.13 -25.52 15.98
C LEU A 237 64.39 -25.60 17.50
N ASN A 238 63.34 -25.58 18.33
CA ASN A 238 63.48 -25.72 19.78
C ASN A 238 64.08 -27.09 20.16
N GLU A 239 63.63 -28.16 19.53
CA GLU A 239 64.16 -29.53 19.68
C GLU A 239 65.63 -29.58 19.29
N ALA A 240 66.03 -28.93 18.18
CA ALA A 240 67.43 -28.84 17.77
C ALA A 240 68.29 -27.99 18.73
N GLU A 241 67.74 -26.92 19.31
CA GLU A 241 68.42 -26.14 20.36
C GLU A 241 68.58 -26.93 21.66
N GLU A 242 67.56 -27.67 22.10
CA GLU A 242 67.64 -28.55 23.27
C GLU A 242 68.59 -29.74 23.02
N GLU A 243 68.58 -30.32 21.83
CA GLU A 243 69.58 -31.30 21.40
C GLU A 243 71.00 -30.71 21.39
N SER A 244 71.20 -29.46 20.96
CA SER A 244 72.52 -28.81 21.07
C SER A 244 72.92 -28.67 22.53
N ARG A 245 72.09 -28.03 23.35
CA ARG A 245 72.37 -27.77 24.78
C ARG A 245 72.64 -29.06 25.55
N THR A 246 71.94 -30.15 25.25
CA THR A 246 72.17 -31.47 25.86
C THR A 246 73.44 -32.15 25.34
N LYS A 247 73.77 -32.03 24.05
CA LYS A 247 75.07 -32.47 23.50
C LYS A 247 76.23 -31.67 24.07
N ASP A 248 76.09 -30.35 24.22
CA ASP A 248 77.09 -29.46 24.80
C ASP A 248 77.32 -29.78 26.29
N ALA A 249 76.24 -30.00 27.06
CA ALA A 249 76.33 -30.46 28.45
C ALA A 249 76.93 -31.87 28.56
N ALA A 250 76.57 -32.79 27.67
CA ALA A 250 77.15 -34.13 27.63
C ALA A 250 78.63 -34.10 27.22
N LEU A 251 79.05 -33.22 26.30
CA LEU A 251 80.44 -33.02 25.93
C LEU A 251 81.25 -32.44 27.10
N GLN A 252 80.71 -31.47 27.85
CA GLN A 252 81.33 -30.97 29.08
C GLN A 252 81.42 -32.07 30.15
N GLN A 253 80.37 -32.86 30.34
CA GLN A 253 80.38 -33.98 31.28
C GLN A 253 81.36 -35.08 30.85
N VAL A 254 81.46 -35.40 29.57
CA VAL A 254 82.44 -36.36 29.02
C VAL A 254 83.85 -35.81 29.13
N GLN A 255 84.09 -34.51 28.91
CA GLN A 255 85.41 -33.89 29.14
C GLN A 255 85.83 -33.98 30.61
N ALA A 256 84.93 -33.67 31.55
CA ALA A 256 85.19 -33.83 32.98
C ALA A 256 85.42 -35.29 33.35
N GLN A 257 84.56 -36.21 32.89
CA GLN A 257 84.73 -37.65 33.11
C GLN A 257 85.98 -38.21 32.44
N LEU A 258 86.46 -37.65 31.34
CA LEU A 258 87.68 -38.08 30.66
C LEU A 258 88.92 -37.62 31.44
N LEU A 259 88.91 -36.42 32.03
CA LEU A 259 89.93 -36.01 33.00
C LEU A 259 89.92 -36.91 34.26
N ASP A 260 88.73 -37.20 34.82
CA ASP A 260 88.57 -38.13 35.95
C ASP A 260 88.96 -39.57 35.57
N ARG A 261 88.74 -39.99 34.33
CA ARG A 261 89.13 -41.31 33.81
C ARG A 261 90.60 -41.39 33.49
N ASP A 262 91.24 -40.34 32.99
CA ASP A 262 92.69 -40.33 32.75
C ASP A 262 93.45 -40.38 34.09
N ALA A 263 92.97 -39.65 35.11
CA ALA A 263 93.46 -39.78 36.48
C ALA A 263 93.22 -41.20 37.04
N TYR A 264 91.99 -41.73 36.91
CA TYR A 264 91.67 -43.08 37.37
C TYR A 264 92.30 -44.20 36.52
N ILE A 265 92.75 -43.91 35.30
CA ILE A 265 93.55 -44.82 34.45
C ILE A 265 95.01 -44.76 34.87
N SER A 266 95.56 -43.61 35.27
CA SER A 266 96.86 -43.57 35.95
C SER A 266 96.84 -44.42 37.24
N ASP A 267 95.78 -44.30 38.04
CA ASP A 267 95.58 -45.13 39.23
C ASP A 267 95.34 -46.61 38.85
N LEU A 268 94.48 -46.91 37.87
CA LEU A 268 94.22 -48.27 37.39
C LEU A 268 95.38 -48.87 36.61
N GLU A 269 96.36 -48.14 36.08
CA GLU A 269 97.54 -48.75 35.47
C GLU A 269 98.48 -49.25 36.56
N ALA A 270 98.61 -48.52 37.68
CA ALA A 270 99.20 -49.05 38.90
C ALA A 270 98.38 -50.22 39.50
N ASP A 271 97.05 -50.15 39.46
CA ASP A 271 96.17 -51.19 40.00
C ASP A 271 95.96 -52.39 39.06
N VAL A 272 96.21 -52.26 37.75
CA VAL A 272 96.23 -53.35 36.76
C VAL A 272 97.61 -54.02 36.74
N LEU A 273 98.68 -53.31 37.09
CA LEU A 273 99.92 -53.96 37.54
C LEU A 273 99.67 -54.80 38.81
N ARG A 274 98.77 -54.36 39.71
CA ARG A 274 98.35 -55.13 40.91
C ARG A 274 97.34 -56.26 40.63
N LEU A 275 96.45 -56.10 39.64
CA LEU A 275 95.31 -56.99 39.37
C LEU A 275 95.46 -57.88 38.13
N LYS A 276 96.47 -57.68 37.26
CA LYS A 276 96.92 -58.74 36.32
C LYS A 276 97.45 -59.99 37.04
N ALA A 277 97.66 -59.90 38.35
CA ALA A 277 97.91 -61.07 39.22
C ALA A 277 96.63 -61.82 39.64
N HIS A 278 95.42 -61.24 39.47
CA HIS A 278 94.17 -61.73 40.08
C HIS A 278 92.91 -61.42 39.25
N SER A 279 92.73 -62.04 38.07
CA SER A 279 91.44 -61.96 37.36
C SER A 279 91.14 -63.17 36.47
N GLY A 280 89.95 -63.74 36.60
CA GLY A 280 89.40 -64.70 35.64
C GLY A 280 88.42 -65.68 36.30
N ASP A 281 87.12 -65.38 36.24
CA ASP A 281 86.07 -66.34 36.59
C ASP A 281 84.85 -66.20 35.66
N ALA A 282 84.20 -67.33 35.35
CA ALA A 282 83.29 -67.47 34.21
C ALA A 282 81.81 -67.65 34.62
N GLU A 283 81.52 -67.88 35.90
CA GLU A 283 80.17 -68.21 36.38
C GLU A 283 79.17 -67.05 36.21
N THR A 284 79.65 -65.80 36.29
CA THR A 284 78.86 -64.58 36.03
C THR A 284 78.20 -64.60 34.64
N MET A 285 78.86 -65.18 33.64
CA MET A 285 78.36 -65.27 32.26
C MET A 285 77.25 -66.33 32.09
N GLN A 286 77.06 -67.24 33.04
CA GLN A 286 75.90 -68.14 33.05
C GLN A 286 74.65 -67.43 33.59
N ILE A 287 74.78 -66.74 34.72
CA ILE A 287 73.66 -66.05 35.41
C ILE A 287 73.00 -65.01 34.49
N ILE A 288 73.81 -64.21 33.79
CA ILE A 288 73.34 -63.19 32.83
C ILE A 288 72.48 -63.83 31.70
N LYS A 289 72.75 -65.07 31.30
CA LYS A 289 71.99 -65.75 30.22
C LYS A 289 70.63 -66.23 30.70
N THR A 290 70.52 -66.72 31.94
CA THR A 290 69.24 -67.12 32.53
C THR A 290 68.33 -65.91 32.73
N GLU A 291 68.82 -64.83 33.34
CA GLU A 291 68.05 -63.61 33.58
C GLU A 291 67.56 -62.96 32.27
N LEU A 292 68.42 -62.90 31.25
CA LEU A 292 68.04 -62.38 29.92
C LEU A 292 66.90 -63.19 29.29
N SER A 293 66.88 -64.52 29.48
CA SER A 293 65.82 -65.38 28.94
C SER A 293 64.46 -65.15 29.61
N GLU A 294 64.44 -64.90 30.91
CA GLU A 294 63.23 -64.60 31.68
C GLU A 294 62.70 -63.21 31.33
N GLN A 295 63.60 -62.22 31.18
CA GLN A 295 63.24 -60.88 30.72
C GLN A 295 62.61 -60.91 29.32
N VAL A 296 63.15 -61.69 28.37
CA VAL A 296 62.56 -61.88 27.03
C VAL A 296 61.17 -62.53 27.10
N ALA A 297 60.95 -63.48 28.02
CA ALA A 297 59.62 -64.06 28.23
C ALA A 297 58.62 -63.03 28.81
N HIS A 298 59.05 -62.22 29.79
CA HIS A 298 58.23 -61.16 30.37
C HIS A 298 57.90 -60.05 29.36
N ILE A 299 58.86 -59.63 28.53
CA ILE A 299 58.63 -58.65 27.45
C ILE A 299 57.57 -59.16 26.47
N ARG A 300 57.62 -60.44 26.06
CA ARG A 300 56.59 -61.04 25.19
C ARG A 300 55.19 -61.07 25.83
N ALA A 301 55.10 -61.25 27.14
CA ALA A 301 53.83 -61.16 27.87
C ALA A 301 53.30 -59.72 27.90
N LEU A 302 54.16 -58.72 28.16
CA LEU A 302 53.80 -57.30 28.10
C LEU A 302 53.41 -56.84 26.69
N GLU A 303 54.06 -57.34 25.65
CA GLU A 303 53.64 -57.07 24.26
C GLU A 303 52.24 -57.65 23.99
N ALA A 304 51.91 -58.82 24.52
CA ALA A 304 50.61 -59.46 24.32
C ALA A 304 49.48 -58.66 25.02
N THR A 305 49.69 -58.22 26.26
CA THR A 305 48.71 -57.38 26.97
C THR A 305 48.59 -55.99 26.34
N ASN A 306 49.69 -55.38 25.90
CA ASN A 306 49.68 -54.11 25.18
C ASN A 306 48.91 -54.22 23.84
N ARG A 307 49.14 -55.28 23.05
CA ARG A 307 48.35 -55.58 21.83
C ARG A 307 46.85 -55.73 22.13
N HIS A 308 46.49 -56.37 23.24
CA HIS A 308 45.09 -56.51 23.67
C HIS A 308 44.47 -55.14 24.05
N GLN A 309 45.15 -54.37 24.91
CA GLN A 309 44.74 -53.02 25.31
C GLN A 309 44.63 -52.05 24.12
N LEU A 310 45.53 -52.14 23.13
CA LEU A 310 45.43 -51.38 21.87
C LEU A 310 44.21 -51.79 21.04
N GLY A 311 43.78 -53.07 21.10
CA GLY A 311 42.53 -53.54 20.52
C GLY A 311 41.31 -52.93 21.22
N GLU A 312 41.31 -52.93 22.55
CA GLU A 312 40.25 -52.30 23.35
C GLU A 312 40.17 -50.79 23.15
N LEU A 313 41.31 -50.08 23.15
CA LEU A 313 41.37 -48.65 22.87
C LEU A 313 40.91 -48.31 21.45
N LYS A 314 41.17 -49.17 20.45
CA LYS A 314 40.60 -49.02 19.10
C LYS A 314 39.07 -49.20 19.12
N ARG A 315 38.55 -50.21 19.83
CA ARG A 315 37.10 -50.43 20.00
C ARG A 315 36.43 -49.25 20.71
N LEU A 316 37.00 -48.77 21.81
CA LEU A 316 36.47 -47.64 22.59
C LEU A 316 36.52 -46.33 21.80
N ARG A 317 37.60 -46.07 21.04
CA ARG A 317 37.65 -44.91 20.13
C ARG A 317 36.62 -45.01 19.00
N ALA A 318 36.30 -46.21 18.51
CA ALA A 318 35.24 -46.40 17.51
C ALA A 318 33.84 -46.17 18.12
N THR A 319 33.58 -46.64 19.34
CA THR A 319 32.30 -46.36 20.02
C THR A 319 32.16 -44.90 20.42
N ASN A 320 33.24 -44.24 20.86
CA ASN A 320 33.21 -42.81 21.20
C ASN A 320 32.89 -41.97 19.97
N LYS A 321 33.48 -42.25 18.80
CA LYS A 321 33.12 -41.59 17.54
C LYS A 321 31.65 -41.78 17.15
N ALA A 322 31.09 -42.97 17.39
CA ALA A 322 29.65 -43.21 17.17
C ALA A 322 28.77 -42.41 18.16
N VAL A 323 29.19 -42.29 19.43
CA VAL A 323 28.52 -41.45 20.43
C VAL A 323 28.64 -39.97 20.09
N GLU A 324 29.81 -39.48 19.67
CA GLU A 324 30.06 -38.10 19.22
C GLU A 324 29.09 -37.73 18.09
N VAL A 325 28.93 -38.57 17.07
CA VAL A 325 27.96 -38.37 15.98
C VAL A 325 26.52 -38.35 16.51
N VAL A 326 26.13 -39.28 17.38
CA VAL A 326 24.77 -39.31 17.97
C VAL A 326 24.51 -38.09 18.87
N GLU A 327 25.51 -37.57 19.56
CA GLU A 327 25.40 -36.32 20.31
C GLU A 327 25.32 -35.09 19.40
N GLU A 328 26.04 -35.07 18.27
CA GLU A 328 25.90 -34.03 17.25
C GLU A 328 24.51 -34.06 16.62
N GLU A 329 24.02 -35.23 16.21
CA GLU A 329 22.64 -35.43 15.75
C GLU A 329 21.64 -34.92 16.79
N LYS A 330 21.79 -35.33 18.06
CA LYS A 330 20.99 -34.82 19.19
C LYS A 330 21.07 -33.29 19.32
N ARG A 331 22.25 -32.68 19.22
CA ARG A 331 22.43 -31.21 19.24
C ARG A 331 21.71 -30.53 18.07
N THR A 332 21.73 -31.12 16.88
CA THR A 332 20.96 -30.56 15.73
C THR A 332 19.45 -30.77 15.87
N LEU A 333 19.01 -31.88 16.47
CA LEU A 333 17.59 -32.15 16.72
C LEU A 333 17.05 -31.23 17.81
N MET A 334 17.80 -30.99 18.90
CA MET A 334 17.45 -30.00 19.92
C MET A 334 17.29 -28.62 19.29
N ARG A 335 18.29 -28.11 18.55
CA ARG A 335 18.18 -26.81 17.84
C ARG A 335 16.97 -26.72 16.89
N LYS A 336 16.57 -27.83 16.25
CA LYS A 336 15.36 -27.90 15.41
C LYS A 336 14.06 -27.87 16.23
N VAL A 337 14.05 -28.45 17.43
CA VAL A 337 12.93 -28.36 18.37
C VAL A 337 12.85 -26.95 18.95
N ASP A 338 13.97 -26.37 19.38
CA ASP A 338 14.03 -24.99 19.89
C ASP A 338 13.48 -23.99 18.84
N ALA A 339 13.95 -24.09 17.60
CA ALA A 339 13.45 -23.29 16.48
C ALA A 339 11.97 -23.58 16.13
N ALA A 340 11.48 -24.80 16.34
CA ALA A 340 10.06 -25.11 16.17
C ALA A 340 9.20 -24.49 17.29
N VAL A 341 9.70 -24.43 18.52
CA VAL A 341 9.02 -23.76 19.66
C VAL A 341 8.99 -22.24 19.46
N ASP A 342 10.07 -21.64 18.94
CA ASP A 342 10.04 -20.22 18.55
C ASP A 342 9.05 -19.95 17.41
N LEU A 343 8.99 -20.81 16.39
CA LEU A 343 7.97 -20.71 15.33
C LEU A 343 6.54 -20.93 15.87
N GLU A 344 6.32 -21.81 16.86
CA GLU A 344 5.02 -21.95 17.52
C GLU A 344 4.64 -20.71 18.34
N ARG A 345 5.62 -20.04 18.94
CA ARG A 345 5.46 -18.76 19.66
C ARG A 345 5.11 -17.62 18.69
N GLU A 346 5.88 -17.43 17.62
CA GLU A 346 5.57 -16.48 16.55
C GLU A 346 4.19 -16.73 15.95
N LEU A 347 3.84 -18.00 15.68
CA LEU A 347 2.53 -18.41 15.18
C LEU A 347 1.39 -18.14 16.19
N ALA A 348 1.67 -18.16 17.50
CA ALA A 348 0.72 -17.77 18.54
C ALA A 348 0.55 -16.24 18.63
N GLU A 349 1.64 -15.48 18.55
CA GLU A 349 1.65 -14.02 18.48
C GLU A 349 0.89 -13.53 17.23
N GLU A 350 1.12 -14.15 16.07
CA GLU A 350 0.38 -13.94 14.81
C GLU A 350 -1.11 -14.27 14.92
N ARG A 351 -1.47 -15.38 15.57
CA ARG A 351 -2.88 -15.72 15.82
C ARG A 351 -3.56 -14.68 16.71
N LEU A 352 -2.87 -14.21 17.75
CA LEU A 352 -3.38 -13.17 18.65
C LEU A 352 -3.53 -11.81 17.94
N GLN A 353 -2.60 -11.45 17.06
CA GLN A 353 -2.73 -10.26 16.21
C GLN A 353 -3.93 -10.39 15.25
N ARG A 354 -4.10 -11.54 14.59
CA ARG A 354 -5.25 -11.79 13.70
C ARG A 354 -6.58 -11.82 14.44
N GLN A 355 -6.60 -12.26 15.70
CA GLN A 355 -7.75 -12.18 16.59
C GLN A 355 -8.08 -10.73 16.94
N ARG A 356 -7.10 -9.93 17.39
CA ARG A 356 -7.31 -8.48 17.61
C ARG A 356 -7.84 -7.78 16.37
N LEU A 357 -7.22 -8.01 15.21
CA LEU A 357 -7.67 -7.45 13.93
C LEU A 357 -9.06 -7.97 13.49
N SER A 358 -9.48 -9.18 13.89
CA SER A 358 -10.85 -9.65 13.65
C SER A 358 -11.86 -9.07 14.62
N ASP A 359 -11.48 -8.89 15.88
CA ASP A 359 -12.33 -8.36 16.95
C ASP A 359 -12.52 -6.84 16.78
N GLU A 360 -11.47 -6.14 16.38
CA GLU A 360 -11.52 -4.77 15.86
C GLU A 360 -12.45 -4.70 14.65
N ARG A 361 -12.22 -5.49 13.59
CA ARG A 361 -13.10 -5.49 12.41
C ARG A 361 -14.56 -5.79 12.75
N LEU A 362 -14.81 -6.69 13.71
CA LEU A 362 -16.15 -6.98 14.22
C LEU A 362 -16.73 -5.78 14.96
N ALA A 363 -15.96 -5.11 15.82
CA ALA A 363 -16.37 -3.87 16.49
C ALA A 363 -16.74 -2.79 15.47
N TRP A 364 -15.85 -2.49 14.51
CA TRP A 364 -16.09 -1.56 13.39
C TRP A 364 -17.36 -1.93 12.60
N THR A 365 -17.56 -3.19 12.20
CA THR A 365 -18.79 -3.58 11.48
C THR A 365 -20.04 -3.51 12.37
N SER A 366 -19.94 -3.90 13.64
CA SER A 366 -21.07 -3.88 14.58
C SER A 366 -21.47 -2.47 15.02
N TYR A 367 -20.59 -1.49 14.78
CA TYR A 367 -20.95 -0.10 14.83
C TYR A 367 -21.62 0.35 13.52
N LEU A 368 -21.01 0.13 12.35
CA LEU A 368 -21.55 0.63 11.08
C LEU A 368 -22.93 0.01 10.74
N GLU A 369 -23.26 -1.16 11.29
CA GLU A 369 -24.62 -1.74 11.25
C GLU A 369 -25.63 -1.07 12.23
N ARG A 370 -25.19 -0.13 13.08
CA ARG A 370 -26.00 0.69 14.02
C ARG A 370 -26.12 2.17 13.65
N GLU A 371 -25.26 2.70 12.78
CA GLU A 371 -25.27 4.10 12.31
C GLU A 371 -26.62 4.52 11.67
N GLY A 372 -27.48 3.55 11.31
CA GLY A 372 -28.83 3.78 10.80
C GLY A 372 -29.92 4.15 11.82
N ASP A 373 -29.62 4.20 13.12
CA ASP A 373 -30.47 4.87 14.13
C ASP A 373 -29.96 6.32 14.31
N ASP A 374 -30.80 7.30 14.00
CA ASP A 374 -30.50 8.72 13.69
C ASP A 374 -30.05 9.60 14.90
N ASP A 375 -29.41 9.02 15.92
CA ASP A 375 -29.20 9.64 17.25
C ASP A 375 -27.85 9.28 17.93
N MET A 376 -26.84 8.81 17.17
CA MET A 376 -25.48 8.50 17.68
C MET A 376 -24.37 9.08 16.79
N ARG A 377 -23.32 9.63 17.41
CA ARG A 377 -22.27 10.47 16.75
C ARG A 377 -20.94 9.80 16.41
N PHE A 378 -20.77 8.55 16.82
CA PHE A 378 -19.58 7.73 16.65
C PHE A 378 -20.07 6.29 16.57
N ASP A 379 -19.47 5.37 15.82
CA ASP A 379 -18.11 5.34 15.29
C ASP A 379 -17.47 4.06 15.86
N SER A 380 -16.22 3.74 15.50
CA SER A 380 -15.51 2.79 16.35
C SER A 380 -15.43 3.36 17.77
N PRO A 381 -15.61 2.55 18.83
CA PRO A 381 -15.34 3.00 20.19
C PRO A 381 -13.95 3.61 20.38
N GLU A 382 -12.99 3.23 19.53
CA GLU A 382 -11.64 3.83 19.48
C GLU A 382 -11.64 5.25 18.88
N GLU A 383 -12.52 5.53 17.93
CA GLU A 383 -12.57 6.79 17.17
C GLU A 383 -13.24 7.90 18.00
N MET A 384 -14.29 7.55 18.75
CA MET A 384 -14.82 8.36 19.84
C MET A 384 -13.73 8.73 20.86
N ALA A 385 -12.86 7.76 21.20
CA ALA A 385 -11.78 7.98 22.16
C ALA A 385 -10.66 8.88 21.61
N ARG A 386 -10.35 8.82 20.31
CA ARG A 386 -9.39 9.72 19.65
C ARG A 386 -9.92 11.14 19.55
N ALA A 387 -11.17 11.34 19.11
CA ALA A 387 -11.80 12.66 19.09
C ALA A 387 -11.83 13.31 20.50
N LEU A 388 -12.11 12.52 21.54
CA LEU A 388 -12.04 12.98 22.93
C LEU A 388 -10.61 13.32 23.39
N ALA A 389 -9.59 12.63 22.88
CA ALA A 389 -8.19 12.93 23.17
C ALA A 389 -7.71 14.20 22.46
N GLU A 390 -8.11 14.41 21.21
CA GLU A 390 -7.81 15.61 20.43
C GLU A 390 -8.49 16.85 21.04
N GLU A 391 -9.76 16.78 21.42
CA GLU A 391 -10.44 17.87 22.12
C GLU A 391 -9.80 18.21 23.49
N ARG A 392 -9.16 17.25 24.16
CA ARG A 392 -8.36 17.49 25.37
C ARG A 392 -7.04 18.19 25.08
N ILE A 393 -6.39 17.91 23.96
CA ILE A 393 -5.17 18.59 23.52
C ILE A 393 -5.50 20.01 23.02
N ASN A 394 -6.61 20.17 22.30
CA ASN A 394 -7.13 21.46 21.82
C ASN A 394 -7.50 22.36 23.01
N SER A 395 -8.24 21.87 23.99
CA SER A 395 -8.58 22.65 25.20
C SER A 395 -7.37 22.96 26.08
N ALA A 396 -6.40 22.04 26.22
CA ALA A 396 -5.15 22.31 26.94
C ALA A 396 -4.31 23.42 26.28
N SER A 397 -4.13 23.38 24.95
CA SER A 397 -3.38 24.39 24.20
C SER A 397 -4.11 25.74 24.11
N GLN A 398 -5.44 25.76 24.08
CA GLN A 398 -6.23 26.99 24.23
C GLN A 398 -6.04 27.62 25.62
N LEU A 399 -6.00 26.82 26.70
CA LEU A 399 -5.73 27.31 28.05
C LEU A 399 -4.30 27.84 28.20
N GLU A 400 -3.31 27.18 27.59
CA GLU A 400 -1.92 27.67 27.53
C GLU A 400 -1.85 29.02 26.81
N HIS A 401 -2.51 29.17 25.66
CA HIS A 401 -2.54 30.43 24.92
C HIS A 401 -3.31 31.55 25.67
N ILE A 402 -4.38 31.22 26.39
CA ILE A 402 -5.06 32.17 27.30
C ILE A 402 -4.10 32.62 28.41
N GLY A 403 -3.31 31.71 28.98
CA GLY A 403 -2.26 32.04 29.95
C GLY A 403 -1.18 32.97 29.37
N GLU A 404 -0.70 32.70 28.15
CA GLU A 404 0.21 33.62 27.46
C GLU A 404 -0.41 35.00 27.24
N LEU A 405 -1.67 35.06 26.81
CA LEU A 405 -2.37 36.32 26.53
C LEU A 405 -2.61 37.11 27.82
N GLN A 406 -2.90 36.45 28.94
CA GLN A 406 -2.99 37.08 30.26
C GLN A 406 -1.64 37.61 30.75
N ALA A 407 -0.54 36.88 30.52
CA ALA A 407 0.81 37.35 30.82
C ALA A 407 1.22 38.56 29.94
N LYS A 408 0.88 38.52 28.65
CA LYS A 408 1.09 39.64 27.71
C LYS A 408 0.24 40.85 28.11
N LEU A 409 -1.03 40.65 28.42
CA LEU A 409 -1.97 41.71 28.83
C LEU A 409 -1.54 42.37 30.16
N SER A 410 -1.20 41.60 31.19
CA SER A 410 -0.69 42.16 32.45
C SER A 410 0.66 42.87 32.29
N SER A 411 1.53 42.43 31.37
CA SER A 411 2.73 43.20 31.01
C SER A 411 2.40 44.52 30.30
N TYR A 412 1.36 44.55 29.45
CA TYR A 412 0.89 45.78 28.83
C TYR A 412 0.24 46.71 29.86
N GLU A 413 -0.60 46.21 30.78
CA GLU A 413 -1.16 46.97 31.90
C GLU A 413 -0.06 47.61 32.75
N ALA A 414 1.01 46.87 33.07
CA ALA A 414 2.17 47.42 33.78
C ALA A 414 2.88 48.54 32.98
N THR A 415 3.00 48.41 31.65
CA THR A 415 3.52 49.52 30.82
C THR A 415 2.56 50.68 30.68
N MET A 416 1.24 50.46 30.70
CA MET A 416 0.23 51.52 30.68
C MET A 416 0.25 52.30 31.99
N ALA A 417 0.26 51.61 33.14
CA ALA A 417 0.43 52.25 34.45
C ALA A 417 1.72 53.08 34.51
N SER A 418 2.86 52.55 34.02
CA SER A 418 4.10 53.33 33.93
C SER A 418 3.99 54.54 32.98
N MET A 419 3.24 54.43 31.88
CA MET A 419 2.98 55.57 30.98
C MET A 419 2.03 56.60 31.60
N GLU A 420 1.04 56.16 32.38
CA GLU A 420 0.12 57.02 33.13
C GLU A 420 0.84 57.75 34.27
N ASP A 421 1.74 57.09 35.00
CA ASP A 421 2.65 57.71 35.97
C ASP A 421 3.55 58.76 35.30
N ASN A 422 4.14 58.43 34.14
CA ASN A 422 4.93 59.38 33.35
C ASN A 422 4.07 60.57 32.85
N ILE A 423 2.83 60.33 32.43
CA ILE A 423 1.89 61.38 32.03
C ILE A 423 1.47 62.23 33.24
N ALA A 424 1.31 61.65 34.43
CA ALA A 424 1.02 62.37 35.66
C ALA A 424 2.20 63.24 36.10
N ALA A 425 3.43 62.72 36.04
CA ALA A 425 4.66 63.47 36.30
C ALA A 425 4.86 64.61 35.29
N LEU A 426 4.63 64.36 33.99
CA LEU A 426 4.68 65.40 32.95
C LEU A 426 3.58 66.44 33.13
N LYS A 427 2.35 66.06 33.51
CA LYS A 427 1.27 66.99 33.88
C LYS A 427 1.66 67.83 35.09
N ALA A 428 2.27 67.24 36.13
CA ALA A 428 2.75 67.98 37.29
C ALA A 428 3.81 69.02 36.91
N ALA A 429 4.81 68.65 36.10
CA ALA A 429 5.82 69.57 35.58
C ALA A 429 5.23 70.65 34.64
N VAL A 430 4.17 70.32 33.89
CA VAL A 430 3.43 71.28 33.06
C VAL A 430 2.62 72.25 33.92
N GLU A 431 1.98 71.82 35.01
CA GLU A 431 1.31 72.74 35.94
C GLU A 431 2.30 73.55 36.78
N GLU A 432 3.47 73.00 37.12
CA GLU A 432 4.57 73.77 37.75
C GLU A 432 5.04 74.87 36.80
N THR A 433 5.39 74.54 35.55
CA THR A 433 5.82 75.54 34.55
C THR A 433 4.71 76.50 34.13
N LYS A 434 3.43 76.08 34.13
CA LYS A 434 2.28 76.98 34.01
C LYS A 434 2.14 77.90 35.21
N SER A 435 2.37 77.44 36.45
CA SER A 435 2.30 78.30 37.63
C SER A 435 3.37 79.40 37.56
N VAL A 436 4.60 79.05 37.14
CA VAL A 436 5.70 80.00 36.92
C VAL A 436 5.40 80.97 35.77
N THR A 437 4.89 80.48 34.63
CA THR A 437 4.61 81.35 33.47
C THR A 437 3.34 82.19 33.64
N ASN A 438 2.30 81.69 34.32
CA ASN A 438 1.13 82.48 34.71
C ASN A 438 1.49 83.52 35.78
N ALA A 439 2.35 83.22 36.76
CA ALA A 439 2.85 84.24 37.70
C ALA A 439 3.57 85.40 36.98
N VAL A 440 4.29 85.13 35.88
CA VAL A 440 4.97 86.15 35.07
C VAL A 440 4.05 86.87 34.06
N SER A 441 3.02 86.18 33.57
CA SER A 441 2.10 86.66 32.53
C SER A 441 0.86 87.35 33.09
N ALA A 442 0.15 86.69 34.02
CA ALA A 442 -1.10 87.16 34.61
C ALA A 442 -0.89 88.48 35.38
N ASP A 443 0.19 88.63 36.15
CA ASP A 443 0.50 89.88 36.85
C ASP A 443 0.59 91.11 35.92
N LYS A 444 1.01 90.92 34.66
CA LYS A 444 1.09 92.01 33.66
C LYS A 444 -0.15 92.11 32.77
N ALA A 445 -0.93 91.03 32.63
CA ALA A 445 -2.17 91.01 31.85
C ALA A 445 -3.37 91.49 32.70
N LEU A 446 -3.57 90.92 33.89
CA LEU A 446 -4.63 91.29 34.83
C LEU A 446 -4.50 92.75 35.25
N MET A 447 -3.31 93.23 35.64
CA MET A 447 -3.08 94.66 35.93
C MET A 447 -3.45 95.62 34.79
N ARG A 448 -3.49 95.15 33.54
CA ARG A 448 -3.98 95.93 32.38
C ARG A 448 -5.50 95.79 32.20
N VAL A 449 -6.02 94.58 32.27
CA VAL A 449 -7.45 94.28 32.10
C VAL A 449 -8.30 94.84 33.26
N GLU A 450 -7.84 94.75 34.50
CA GLU A 450 -8.49 95.38 35.65
C GLU A 450 -8.45 96.91 35.56
N ARG A 451 -7.33 97.48 35.10
CA ARG A 451 -7.25 98.93 34.85
C ARG A 451 -8.18 99.38 33.73
N GLN A 452 -8.33 98.59 32.67
CA GLN A 452 -9.31 98.84 31.60
C GLN A 452 -10.76 98.66 32.09
N ARG A 453 -11.05 97.61 32.86
CA ARG A 453 -12.37 97.38 33.47
C ARG A 453 -12.75 98.48 34.44
N ALA A 454 -11.83 98.94 35.29
CA ALA A 454 -12.07 100.02 36.25
C ALA A 454 -12.25 101.39 35.58
N LEU A 455 -11.69 101.59 34.37
CA LEU A 455 -12.00 102.76 33.54
C LEU A 455 -13.37 102.62 32.87
N ALA A 456 -13.66 101.49 32.22
CA ALA A 456 -14.92 101.24 31.54
C ALA A 456 -16.14 101.23 32.49
N VAL A 457 -15.99 100.73 33.72
CA VAL A 457 -17.06 100.80 34.74
C VAL A 457 -17.34 102.26 35.12
N LYS A 458 -16.30 103.07 35.33
CA LYS A 458 -16.47 104.51 35.63
C LYS A 458 -17.04 105.30 34.45
N GLU A 459 -16.72 104.89 33.22
CA GLU A 459 -17.28 105.46 32.00
C GLU A 459 -18.76 105.10 31.84
N VAL A 460 -19.17 103.87 32.16
CA VAL A 460 -20.59 103.45 32.23
C VAL A 460 -21.34 104.11 33.38
N GLU A 461 -20.72 104.29 34.56
CA GLU A 461 -21.30 105.04 35.68
C GLU A 461 -21.48 106.53 35.31
N TYR A 462 -20.50 107.13 34.63
CA TYR A 462 -20.58 108.51 34.12
C TYR A 462 -21.67 108.66 33.04
N LEU A 463 -21.76 107.74 32.08
CA LEU A 463 -22.80 107.75 31.04
C LEU A 463 -24.21 107.51 31.62
N ARG A 464 -24.35 106.65 32.64
CA ARG A 464 -25.60 106.48 33.39
C ARG A 464 -25.96 107.72 34.20
N ALA A 465 -24.99 108.41 34.79
CA ALA A 465 -25.21 109.69 35.44
C ALA A 465 -25.62 110.78 34.44
N GLN A 466 -25.01 110.82 33.24
CA GLN A 466 -25.38 111.76 32.18
C GLN A 466 -26.79 111.51 31.64
N LEU A 467 -27.16 110.25 31.37
CA LEU A 467 -28.54 109.89 31.02
C LEU A 467 -29.52 110.37 32.10
N LYS A 468 -29.23 110.06 33.37
CA LYS A 468 -30.08 110.49 34.49
C LYS A 468 -30.14 112.02 34.69
N THR A 469 -29.14 112.78 34.24
CA THR A 469 -29.25 114.25 34.19
C THR A 469 -30.05 114.74 32.98
N PHE A 470 -30.01 114.05 31.84
CA PHE A 470 -30.87 114.37 30.69
C PHE A 470 -32.34 114.05 30.99
N ASP A 471 -32.64 112.92 31.64
CA ASP A 471 -34.00 112.58 32.10
C ASP A 471 -34.56 113.74 32.96
N VAL A 472 -33.76 114.26 33.91
CA VAL A 472 -34.13 115.35 34.82
C VAL A 472 -34.14 116.75 34.14
N GLU A 473 -33.33 116.99 33.10
CA GLU A 473 -33.42 118.22 32.30
C GLU A 473 -34.66 118.20 31.38
N ASP A 474 -35.03 117.05 30.80
CA ASP A 474 -36.27 116.91 30.02
C ASP A 474 -37.52 117.03 30.92
N GLU A 475 -37.52 116.45 32.12
CA GLU A 475 -38.54 116.66 33.17
C GLU A 475 -38.73 118.14 33.53
N THR A 476 -37.67 118.96 33.46
CA THR A 476 -37.71 120.37 33.94
C THR A 476 -37.80 121.42 32.84
N MET A 477 -37.46 121.10 31.59
CA MET A 477 -37.41 122.08 30.48
C MET A 477 -38.40 121.79 29.33
N GLN A 478 -38.90 120.56 29.14
CA GLN A 478 -39.83 120.21 28.05
C GLN A 478 -40.96 119.22 28.45
N PRO A 479 -41.91 119.64 29.32
CA PRO A 479 -42.92 118.74 29.90
C PRO A 479 -43.96 118.17 28.92
N GLU A 480 -44.07 118.66 27.68
CA GLU A 480 -44.96 118.07 26.65
C GLU A 480 -44.30 116.96 25.81
N GLN A 481 -43.03 116.62 26.05
CA GLN A 481 -42.36 115.47 25.42
C GLN A 481 -41.78 114.45 26.42
N HIS A 482 -41.77 114.77 27.73
CA HIS A 482 -41.44 113.82 28.78
C HIS A 482 -42.59 112.79 28.98
N ASP A 483 -42.44 111.64 28.33
CA ASP A 483 -43.43 110.58 28.29
C ASP A 483 -43.17 109.58 29.45
N GLU A 484 -43.74 109.85 30.63
CA GLU A 484 -43.56 109.03 31.85
C GLU A 484 -43.77 107.52 31.60
N ALA A 485 -44.70 107.18 30.70
CA ALA A 485 -45.00 105.81 30.29
C ALA A 485 -43.81 105.12 29.59
N ARG A 486 -42.88 105.87 28.97
CA ARG A 486 -41.63 105.31 28.43
C ARG A 486 -40.58 105.10 29.50
N ALA A 487 -40.45 106.02 30.46
CA ALA A 487 -39.51 105.85 31.58
C ALA A 487 -39.88 104.60 32.42
N VAL A 488 -41.16 104.45 32.77
CA VAL A 488 -41.67 103.24 33.44
C VAL A 488 -41.43 101.99 32.59
N ARG A 489 -41.75 102.03 31.30
CA ARG A 489 -41.58 100.87 30.40
C ARG A 489 -40.11 100.50 30.14
N ILE A 490 -39.18 101.46 30.19
CA ILE A 490 -37.74 101.18 30.16
C ILE A 490 -37.34 100.45 31.44
N HIS A 491 -37.84 100.87 32.60
CA HIS A 491 -37.57 100.17 33.86
C HIS A 491 -38.18 98.75 33.89
N GLU A 492 -39.40 98.57 33.39
CA GLU A 492 -40.02 97.24 33.21
C GLU A 492 -39.18 96.34 32.28
N LEU A 493 -38.60 96.91 31.21
CA LEU A 493 -37.70 96.19 30.32
C LEU A 493 -36.36 95.86 31.00
N GLU A 494 -35.82 96.73 31.87
CA GLU A 494 -34.64 96.41 32.69
C GLU A 494 -34.93 95.24 33.65
N THR A 495 -36.08 95.24 34.34
CA THR A 495 -36.45 94.14 35.24
C THR A 495 -36.65 92.83 34.48
N VAL A 496 -37.32 92.86 33.32
CA VAL A 496 -37.50 91.66 32.46
C VAL A 496 -36.16 91.17 31.90
N ILE A 497 -35.20 92.07 31.61
CA ILE A 497 -33.84 91.70 31.21
C ILE A 497 -33.07 91.01 32.34
N ASP A 498 -33.26 91.41 33.60
CA ASP A 498 -32.64 90.75 34.76
C ASP A 498 -33.33 89.42 35.11
N GLU A 499 -34.66 89.32 34.95
CA GLU A 499 -35.40 88.05 35.03
C GLU A 499 -34.93 87.06 33.96
N TYR A 500 -34.76 87.49 32.71
CA TYR A 500 -34.19 86.63 31.65
C TYR A 500 -32.74 86.20 31.95
N LYS A 501 -31.91 87.02 32.61
CA LYS A 501 -30.56 86.58 33.04
C LYS A 501 -30.64 85.47 34.09
N ALA A 502 -31.56 85.58 35.05
CA ALA A 502 -31.79 84.55 36.05
C ALA A 502 -32.36 83.25 35.42
N GLU A 503 -33.29 83.37 34.47
CA GLU A 503 -33.87 82.23 33.77
C GLU A 503 -32.84 81.53 32.86
N VAL A 504 -31.99 82.28 32.15
CA VAL A 504 -30.87 81.72 31.37
C VAL A 504 -29.88 80.97 32.27
N GLN A 505 -29.54 81.50 33.45
CA GLN A 505 -28.68 80.78 34.42
C GLN A 505 -29.33 79.48 34.90
N LYS A 506 -30.64 79.50 35.17
CA LYS A 506 -31.41 78.33 35.60
C LYS A 506 -31.50 77.26 34.49
N LEU A 507 -31.82 77.66 33.27
CA LEU A 507 -31.85 76.78 32.09
C LEU A 507 -30.47 76.17 31.78
N HIS A 508 -29.38 76.90 32.04
CA HIS A 508 -28.02 76.37 31.88
C HIS A 508 -27.70 75.28 32.92
N ALA A 509 -28.14 75.45 34.17
CA ALA A 509 -28.04 74.40 35.19
C ALA A 509 -28.89 73.18 34.84
N GLU A 510 -30.13 73.38 34.37
CA GLU A 510 -31.03 72.30 33.96
C GLU A 510 -30.51 71.54 32.72
N LEU A 511 -29.89 72.23 31.74
CA LEU A 511 -29.16 71.59 30.64
C LEU A 511 -28.00 70.71 31.12
N SER A 512 -27.16 71.22 32.05
CA SER A 512 -26.03 70.45 32.59
C SER A 512 -26.46 69.19 33.36
N ALA A 513 -27.68 69.19 33.90
CA ALA A 513 -28.28 68.00 34.53
C ALA A 513 -28.89 67.03 33.49
N ALA A 514 -29.40 67.53 32.37
CA ALA A 514 -30.02 66.73 31.31
C ALA A 514 -29.01 65.98 30.43
N GLU A 515 -27.82 66.54 30.19
CA GLU A 515 -26.77 65.88 29.37
C GLU A 515 -26.22 64.59 30.01
N ALA A 516 -26.39 64.41 31.33
CA ALA A 516 -26.09 63.15 32.03
C ALA A 516 -27.20 62.08 31.88
N GLY A 517 -28.30 62.39 31.18
CA GLY A 517 -29.61 61.71 31.31
C GLY A 517 -30.03 60.71 30.21
N GLY A 518 -29.26 60.52 29.15
CA GLY A 518 -29.35 59.31 28.30
C GLY A 518 -29.88 59.45 26.85
N THR A 519 -28.97 59.24 25.89
CA THR A 519 -29.11 58.67 24.53
C THR A 519 -27.66 58.55 24.00
N SER A 520 -27.21 57.61 23.17
CA SER A 520 -27.80 56.75 22.11
C SER A 520 -27.56 55.24 22.37
N SER A 521 -28.37 54.26 21.94
CA SER A 521 -29.16 54.07 20.70
C SER A 521 -28.38 53.62 19.43
N GLY A 522 -27.66 52.50 19.55
CA GLY A 522 -27.58 51.36 18.59
C GLY A 522 -27.19 51.53 17.10
N ALA A 523 -26.37 50.59 16.60
CA ALA A 523 -26.58 49.91 15.29
C ALA A 523 -25.71 48.64 15.13
N ALA A 524 -26.25 47.63 14.43
CA ALA A 524 -25.61 46.44 13.81
C ALA A 524 -24.82 45.43 14.68
N GLY A 525 -25.11 44.12 14.51
CA GLY A 525 -24.16 43.05 14.95
C GLY A 525 -24.67 41.69 15.44
N SER A 526 -25.56 40.98 14.72
CA SER A 526 -25.78 39.49 14.76
C SER A 526 -26.02 38.72 16.10
N GLY A 527 -27.03 37.82 16.13
CA GLY A 527 -27.11 36.69 17.07
C GLY A 527 -28.45 36.54 17.84
N PRO A 528 -29.33 35.56 17.50
CA PRO A 528 -30.68 35.49 18.06
C PRO A 528 -31.08 34.20 18.82
N SER A 529 -32.12 34.31 19.68
CA SER A 529 -33.20 33.31 19.95
C SER A 529 -32.85 31.95 20.64
N THR A 530 -33.69 31.30 21.47
CA THR A 530 -35.04 31.58 22.04
C THR A 530 -35.33 30.69 23.28
N PRO A 531 -36.30 31.02 24.17
CA PRO A 531 -36.69 30.21 25.34
C PRO A 531 -38.07 29.51 25.22
N GLN A 532 -38.41 28.60 26.16
CA GLN A 532 -39.78 28.03 26.30
C GLN A 532 -40.15 27.77 27.79
N ALA A 533 -41.36 27.26 28.09
CA ALA A 533 -42.12 27.66 29.28
C ALA A 533 -42.94 26.59 30.05
N SER A 534 -43.25 26.97 31.30
CA SER A 534 -44.49 26.74 32.09
C SER A 534 -44.89 25.38 32.70
N ALA A 535 -45.50 25.53 33.90
CA ALA A 535 -46.54 24.72 34.55
C ALA A 535 -46.21 23.39 35.27
N GLY A 536 -46.71 23.28 36.53
CA GLY A 536 -46.90 21.99 37.22
C GLY A 536 -46.72 22.02 38.74
N SER A 537 -47.82 22.04 39.52
CA SER A 537 -47.80 21.70 40.96
C SER A 537 -49.15 21.06 41.37
N LYS A 538 -49.12 20.00 42.20
CA LYS A 538 -50.30 19.19 42.56
C LYS A 538 -50.58 19.21 44.07
N ARG A 539 -51.87 19.17 44.43
CA ARG A 539 -52.37 19.22 45.81
C ARG A 539 -52.45 17.85 46.49
N GLN A 540 -52.60 17.88 47.81
CA GLN A 540 -52.78 16.73 48.71
C GLN A 540 -54.12 16.00 48.51
N ARG A 541 -54.19 14.77 49.05
CA ARG A 541 -55.44 14.07 49.39
C ARG A 541 -56.22 14.83 50.48
N SER A 542 -57.54 14.70 50.47
CA SER A 542 -58.38 14.80 51.66
C SER A 542 -59.27 13.56 51.77
N SER A 543 -59.13 12.80 52.85
CA SER A 543 -60.10 11.81 53.28
C SER A 543 -61.21 12.49 54.08
N TYR A 544 -62.46 12.14 53.82
CA TYR A 544 -63.48 12.11 54.86
C TYR A 544 -64.44 10.94 54.59
N ASP A 545 -64.93 10.35 55.67
CA ASP A 545 -65.77 9.16 55.72
C ASP A 545 -66.91 9.40 56.73
N ASP A 546 -67.99 8.63 56.59
CA ASP A 546 -69.24 8.63 57.35
C ASP A 546 -70.07 9.95 57.36
N GLY A 547 -71.39 9.83 57.54
CA GLY A 547 -72.33 10.96 57.50
C GLY A 547 -73.83 10.61 57.37
N GLY A 548 -74.19 9.34 57.15
CA GLY A 548 -75.56 8.82 57.27
C GLY A 548 -76.58 9.15 56.15
N GLY A 549 -77.76 8.52 56.22
CA GLY A 549 -78.95 9.02 55.48
C GLY A 549 -79.67 8.13 54.45
N GLY A 550 -79.75 6.80 54.66
CA GLY A 550 -80.87 5.95 54.18
C GLY A 550 -81.30 5.95 52.70
N GLY A 551 -81.06 4.83 51.99
CA GLY A 551 -81.81 4.45 50.79
C GLY A 551 -81.02 4.39 49.47
N GLY A 552 -80.19 3.36 49.28
CA GLY A 552 -79.41 3.18 48.04
C GLY A 552 -79.01 1.74 47.66
N GLY A 553 -79.41 0.74 48.46
CA GLY A 553 -78.85 -0.64 48.51
C GLY A 553 -79.05 -1.57 47.30
N HIS A 554 -79.06 -1.05 46.08
CA HIS A 554 -78.93 -1.80 44.82
C HIS A 554 -77.88 -1.20 43.87
N ASN A 555 -77.60 0.11 43.96
CA ASN A 555 -76.67 0.76 43.04
C ASN A 555 -75.21 0.52 43.46
N ASP A 556 -74.88 0.61 44.75
CA ASP A 556 -73.50 0.49 45.24
C ASP A 556 -72.90 -0.90 45.01
N ALA A 557 -73.72 -1.96 45.12
CA ALA A 557 -73.30 -3.33 44.81
C ALA A 557 -73.03 -3.53 43.31
N ALA A 558 -73.84 -2.93 42.43
CA ALA A 558 -73.64 -2.95 40.99
C ALA A 558 -72.39 -2.14 40.59
N ILE A 559 -72.16 -0.98 41.22
CA ILE A 559 -70.98 -0.14 41.03
C ILE A 559 -69.72 -0.86 41.52
N ALA A 560 -69.77 -1.56 42.65
CA ALA A 560 -68.65 -2.39 43.15
C ALA A 560 -68.31 -3.52 42.18
N ALA A 561 -69.30 -4.28 41.69
CA ALA A 561 -69.09 -5.34 40.71
C ALA A 561 -68.56 -4.81 39.36
N ALA A 562 -69.07 -3.66 38.90
CA ALA A 562 -68.56 -2.99 37.70
C ALA A 562 -67.11 -2.53 37.89
N ASN A 563 -66.76 -1.94 39.04
CA ASN A 563 -65.40 -1.54 39.37
C ASN A 563 -64.45 -2.75 39.47
N GLU A 564 -64.91 -3.90 39.96
CA GLU A 564 -64.09 -5.13 39.93
C GLU A 564 -63.87 -5.62 38.50
N GLN A 565 -64.91 -5.66 37.66
CA GLN A 565 -64.77 -6.03 36.24
C GLN A 565 -63.85 -5.06 35.49
N ILE A 566 -63.95 -3.75 35.73
CA ILE A 566 -63.01 -2.74 35.22
C ILE A 566 -61.59 -3.02 35.74
N GLY A 567 -61.42 -3.34 37.03
CA GLY A 567 -60.14 -3.72 37.62
C GLY A 567 -59.55 -5.03 37.06
N GLN A 568 -60.38 -5.96 36.60
CA GLN A 568 -59.95 -7.16 35.88
C GLN A 568 -59.61 -6.84 34.41
N LEU A 569 -60.39 -6.00 33.73
CA LEU A 569 -60.15 -5.55 32.36
C LEU A 569 -58.89 -4.69 32.24
N MET A 570 -58.63 -3.80 33.20
CA MET A 570 -57.40 -2.99 33.26
C MET A 570 -56.16 -3.88 33.48
N ARG A 571 -56.25 -4.91 34.33
CA ARG A 571 -55.18 -5.91 34.50
C ARG A 571 -54.97 -6.76 33.24
N LYS A 572 -56.03 -7.15 32.54
CA LYS A 572 -55.95 -7.83 31.23
C LYS A 572 -55.36 -6.93 30.16
N ASN A 573 -55.73 -5.66 30.09
CA ASN A 573 -55.23 -4.68 29.13
C ASN A 573 -53.73 -4.39 29.39
N HIS A 574 -53.34 -4.16 30.64
CA HIS A 574 -51.92 -3.99 30.99
C HIS A 574 -51.09 -5.25 30.70
N LYS A 575 -51.61 -6.45 30.98
CA LYS A 575 -50.95 -7.70 30.56
C LYS A 575 -50.83 -7.80 29.03
N LEU A 576 -51.90 -7.52 28.27
CA LEU A 576 -51.85 -7.53 26.81
C LEU A 576 -50.87 -6.49 26.25
N GLN A 577 -50.74 -5.31 26.88
CA GLN A 577 -49.71 -4.33 26.55
C GLN A 577 -48.31 -4.88 26.82
N GLN A 578 -48.08 -5.50 27.99
CA GLN A 578 -46.81 -6.13 28.35
C GLN A 578 -46.44 -7.26 27.38
N ASP A 579 -47.37 -8.17 27.10
CA ASP A 579 -47.22 -9.27 26.13
C ASP A 579 -46.95 -8.70 24.72
N THR A 580 -47.62 -7.61 24.32
CA THR A 580 -47.34 -6.91 23.04
C THR A 580 -45.95 -6.30 23.00
N THR A 581 -45.47 -5.67 24.08
CA THR A 581 -44.09 -5.15 24.15
C THR A 581 -43.04 -6.26 24.15
N SER A 582 -43.33 -7.39 24.83
CA SER A 582 -42.48 -8.58 24.81
C SER A 582 -42.38 -9.14 23.39
N MET A 583 -43.51 -9.36 22.71
CA MET A 583 -43.51 -9.86 21.33
C MET A 583 -42.81 -8.91 20.36
N LYS A 584 -42.97 -7.59 20.50
CA LYS A 584 -42.21 -6.60 19.72
C LYS A 584 -40.70 -6.70 19.97
N SER A 585 -40.25 -6.87 21.21
CA SER A 585 -38.83 -7.06 21.52
C SER A 585 -38.26 -8.37 20.97
N GLN A 586 -39.05 -9.46 20.96
CA GLN A 586 -38.65 -10.73 20.37
C GLN A 586 -38.55 -10.64 18.84
N ILE A 587 -39.49 -9.95 18.17
CA ILE A 587 -39.43 -9.67 16.74
C ILE A 587 -38.17 -8.87 16.41
N ALA A 588 -37.91 -7.76 17.11
CA ALA A 588 -36.74 -6.92 16.88
C ALA A 588 -35.40 -7.64 17.14
N LEU A 589 -35.38 -8.65 18.04
CA LEU A 589 -34.22 -9.52 18.26
C LEU A 589 -34.06 -10.53 17.12
N MET A 590 -35.14 -11.21 16.72
CA MET A 590 -35.14 -12.17 15.60
C MET A 590 -34.79 -11.50 14.26
N GLU A 591 -35.20 -10.24 14.06
CA GLU A 591 -34.80 -9.44 12.90
C GLU A 591 -33.30 -9.13 12.91
N LYS A 592 -32.72 -8.80 14.06
CA LYS A 592 -31.27 -8.60 14.23
C LYS A 592 -30.48 -9.89 14.01
N ASP A 593 -30.95 -11.03 14.53
CA ASP A 593 -30.36 -12.35 14.25
C ASP A 593 -30.46 -12.73 12.77
N LEU A 594 -31.58 -12.41 12.10
CA LEU A 594 -31.72 -12.58 10.65
C LEU A 594 -30.82 -11.64 9.84
N MET A 595 -30.55 -10.42 10.31
CA MET A 595 -29.57 -9.52 9.68
C MET A 595 -28.13 -10.04 9.86
N ALA A 596 -27.74 -10.39 11.09
CA ALA A 596 -26.41 -10.92 11.40
C ALA A 596 -26.10 -12.22 10.64
N THR A 597 -27.04 -13.18 10.62
CA THR A 597 -26.88 -14.44 9.86
C THR A 597 -26.84 -14.21 8.34
N ARG A 598 -27.59 -13.23 7.81
CA ARG A 598 -27.46 -12.79 6.40
C ARG A 598 -26.11 -12.13 6.12
N GLY A 599 -25.58 -11.35 7.06
CA GLY A 599 -24.24 -10.75 7.02
C GLY A 599 -23.14 -11.82 6.97
N GLN A 600 -23.17 -12.77 7.91
CA GLN A 600 -22.27 -13.92 7.95
C GLN A 600 -22.35 -14.76 6.65
N LEU A 601 -23.56 -15.03 6.14
CA LEU A 601 -23.74 -15.76 4.88
C LEU A 601 -23.20 -14.99 3.66
N ARG A 602 -23.31 -13.65 3.65
CA ARG A 602 -22.68 -12.80 2.62
C ARG A 602 -21.15 -12.83 2.74
N ALA A 603 -20.61 -12.73 3.95
CA ALA A 603 -19.16 -12.78 4.20
C ALA A 603 -18.56 -14.13 3.77
N ALA A 604 -19.17 -15.25 4.17
CA ALA A 604 -18.76 -16.59 3.74
C ALA A 604 -18.86 -16.77 2.22
N LYS A 605 -19.91 -16.24 1.58
CA LYS A 605 -20.03 -16.24 0.11
C LYS A 605 -18.93 -15.42 -0.56
N HIS A 606 -18.59 -14.23 -0.03
CA HIS A 606 -17.46 -13.43 -0.53
C HIS A 606 -16.13 -14.17 -0.37
N GLN A 607 -15.87 -14.81 0.77
CA GLN A 607 -14.67 -15.64 0.99
C GLN A 607 -14.59 -16.85 0.04
N SER A 608 -15.73 -17.45 -0.34
CA SER A 608 -15.76 -18.49 -1.37
C SER A 608 -15.64 -17.93 -2.80
N SER A 609 -16.00 -16.66 -3.00
CA SER A 609 -15.92 -15.95 -4.29
C SER A 609 -14.53 -15.34 -4.54
N THR A 610 -13.72 -15.11 -3.51
CA THR A 610 -12.30 -14.76 -3.66
C THR A 610 -11.52 -15.97 -4.16
N ARG A 611 -11.45 -16.09 -5.49
CA ARG A 611 -10.76 -17.18 -6.19
C ARG A 611 -9.24 -17.05 -6.02
N VAL A 612 -8.71 -17.65 -4.95
CA VAL A 612 -7.27 -17.73 -4.66
C VAL A 612 -6.53 -18.32 -5.87
N LEU A 613 -5.55 -17.59 -6.38
CA LEU A 613 -4.85 -17.92 -7.63
C LEU A 613 -3.67 -18.86 -7.34
N SER A 614 -3.99 -20.12 -6.99
CA SER A 614 -3.00 -21.16 -6.73
C SER A 614 -2.35 -21.68 -8.03
N LEU A 615 -1.10 -22.11 -7.95
CA LEU A 615 -0.46 -22.91 -8.99
C LEU A 615 -1.30 -24.18 -9.27
N ARG A 616 -1.52 -24.50 -10.56
CA ARG A 616 -2.34 -25.64 -10.99
C ARG A 616 -1.82 -26.99 -10.47
N SER A 617 -0.52 -27.10 -10.29
CA SER A 617 0.18 -28.16 -9.56
C SER A 617 1.04 -27.46 -8.51
N ASN A 618 0.70 -27.62 -7.23
CA ASN A 618 1.44 -27.07 -6.11
C ASN A 618 2.01 -28.27 -5.33
N PRO A 619 3.34 -28.41 -5.16
CA PRO A 619 3.93 -29.58 -4.52
C PRO A 619 3.39 -29.82 -3.09
N THR A 620 2.98 -28.77 -2.37
CA THR A 620 2.32 -28.90 -1.07
C THR A 620 0.91 -29.48 -1.22
N ALA A 621 0.13 -29.03 -2.19
CA ALA A 621 -1.21 -29.56 -2.46
C ALA A 621 -1.16 -31.00 -3.01
N ASP A 622 -0.17 -31.33 -3.84
CA ASP A 622 0.05 -32.67 -4.36
C ASP A 622 0.48 -33.64 -3.23
N HIS A 623 1.38 -33.19 -2.35
CA HIS A 623 1.77 -33.92 -1.13
C HIS A 623 0.61 -34.09 -0.14
N GLU A 624 -0.25 -33.08 0.03
CA GLU A 624 -1.49 -33.19 0.80
C GLU A 624 -2.49 -34.14 0.15
N ALA A 625 -2.63 -34.15 -1.18
CA ALA A 625 -3.52 -35.04 -1.90
C ALA A 625 -3.06 -36.50 -1.77
N VAL A 626 -1.75 -36.76 -1.87
CA VAL A 626 -1.15 -38.08 -1.56
C VAL A 626 -1.40 -38.46 -0.11
N LYS A 627 -1.19 -37.54 0.85
CA LYS A 627 -1.49 -37.79 2.28
C LYS A 627 -2.96 -38.14 2.51
N ARG A 628 -3.91 -37.34 2.00
CA ARG A 628 -5.35 -37.62 2.08
C ARG A 628 -5.68 -38.98 1.48
N ALA A 629 -5.22 -39.26 0.25
CA ALA A 629 -5.44 -40.56 -0.39
C ALA A 629 -4.85 -41.75 0.40
N THR A 630 -3.69 -41.58 1.05
CA THR A 630 -3.13 -42.63 1.93
C THR A 630 -3.94 -42.81 3.21
N LEU A 631 -4.43 -41.73 3.82
CA LEU A 631 -5.30 -41.79 5.00
C LEU A 631 -6.66 -42.42 4.65
N ASP A 632 -7.27 -42.05 3.53
CA ASP A 632 -8.53 -42.63 3.05
C ASP A 632 -8.38 -44.13 2.75
N ALA A 633 -7.23 -44.52 2.16
CA ALA A 633 -6.89 -45.92 1.92
C ALA A 633 -6.70 -46.71 3.23
N LEU A 634 -5.98 -46.15 4.21
CA LEU A 634 -5.77 -46.77 5.53
C LEU A 634 -7.05 -46.80 6.38
N GLN A 635 -7.92 -45.79 6.30
CA GLN A 635 -9.24 -45.82 6.93
C GLN A 635 -10.15 -46.86 6.27
N LYS A 636 -10.05 -47.04 4.95
CA LYS A 636 -10.75 -48.13 4.26
C LYS A 636 -10.22 -49.49 4.67
N GLU A 637 -8.91 -49.68 4.70
CA GLU A 637 -8.28 -50.91 5.15
C GLU A 637 -8.65 -51.25 6.60
N ASN A 638 -8.59 -50.29 7.52
CA ASN A 638 -9.03 -50.49 8.92
C ASN A 638 -10.52 -50.84 9.02
N ARG A 639 -11.41 -50.17 8.27
CA ARG A 639 -12.85 -50.52 8.25
C ARG A 639 -13.11 -51.92 7.69
N ASP A 640 -12.45 -52.27 6.59
CA ASP A 640 -12.61 -53.57 5.93
C ASP A 640 -12.02 -54.70 6.83
N LEU A 641 -10.90 -54.44 7.52
CA LEU A 641 -10.32 -55.34 8.52
C LEU A 641 -11.23 -55.51 9.74
N LEU A 642 -11.73 -54.42 10.33
CA LEU A 642 -12.69 -54.47 11.44
C LEU A 642 -13.96 -55.22 11.07
N ALA A 643 -14.48 -55.03 9.85
CA ALA A 643 -15.60 -55.80 9.34
C ALA A 643 -15.27 -57.30 9.22
N THR A 644 -14.07 -57.68 8.78
CA THR A 644 -13.67 -59.10 8.80
C THR A 644 -13.51 -59.66 10.20
N LEU A 645 -12.94 -58.91 11.16
CA LEU A 645 -12.83 -59.35 12.56
C LEU A 645 -14.21 -59.55 13.19
N GLN A 646 -15.11 -58.57 13.05
CA GLN A 646 -16.50 -58.67 13.52
C GLN A 646 -17.25 -59.84 12.86
N SER A 647 -17.03 -60.09 11.56
CA SER A 647 -17.61 -61.27 10.88
C SER A 647 -17.06 -62.61 11.40
N ARG A 648 -15.79 -62.65 11.80
CA ARG A 648 -15.11 -63.83 12.37
C ARG A 648 -15.46 -64.07 13.84
N GLU A 649 -15.92 -63.04 14.55
CA GLU A 649 -16.48 -63.14 15.90
C GLU A 649 -17.97 -63.53 15.87
N ALA A 650 -18.72 -63.04 14.87
CA ALA A 650 -20.14 -63.33 14.70
C ALA A 650 -20.45 -64.67 14.00
N SER A 651 -19.49 -65.27 13.29
CA SER A 651 -19.64 -66.57 12.62
C SER A 651 -18.61 -67.59 13.14
N LYS A 652 -19.03 -68.86 13.26
CA LYS A 652 -18.11 -69.95 13.62
C LYS A 652 -16.99 -70.04 12.57
N PRO A 653 -15.73 -70.31 12.99
CA PRO A 653 -14.58 -70.25 12.09
C PRO A 653 -14.72 -71.23 10.93
N THR A 654 -14.83 -70.70 9.72
CA THR A 654 -14.57 -71.42 8.48
C THR A 654 -13.06 -71.52 8.27
N ASP A 655 -12.59 -72.72 7.92
CA ASP A 655 -11.18 -73.12 7.96
C ASP A 655 -10.33 -72.59 6.77
N VAL A 656 -10.72 -71.44 6.21
CA VAL A 656 -10.11 -70.85 5.01
C VAL A 656 -9.62 -69.43 5.34
N PRO A 657 -8.29 -69.18 5.39
CA PRO A 657 -7.75 -67.85 5.67
C PRO A 657 -8.04 -66.89 4.52
N TYR A 658 -8.90 -65.90 4.76
CA TYR A 658 -9.30 -64.87 3.80
C TYR A 658 -8.68 -63.51 4.14
N ILE A 659 -8.19 -62.80 3.11
CA ILE A 659 -7.56 -61.47 3.23
C ILE A 659 -8.43 -60.44 2.48
N PRO A 660 -8.77 -59.28 3.07
CA PRO A 660 -9.50 -58.23 2.38
C PRO A 660 -8.78 -57.72 1.12
N LYS A 661 -9.55 -57.45 0.05
CA LYS A 661 -9.03 -56.88 -1.21
C LYS A 661 -8.35 -55.51 -1.02
N SER A 662 -8.71 -54.76 0.01
CA SER A 662 -8.08 -53.50 0.40
C SER A 662 -6.65 -53.69 0.92
N VAL A 663 -6.41 -54.70 1.76
CA VAL A 663 -5.07 -55.11 2.26
C VAL A 663 -4.20 -55.60 1.10
N LEU A 664 -4.75 -56.42 0.21
CA LEU A 664 -4.04 -56.86 -1.00
C LEU A 664 -3.64 -55.67 -1.88
N GLY A 665 -4.56 -54.73 -2.12
CA GLY A 665 -4.26 -53.49 -2.83
C GLY A 665 -3.29 -52.55 -2.09
N ALA A 666 -3.15 -52.66 -0.76
CA ALA A 666 -2.12 -51.94 0.00
C ALA A 666 -0.73 -52.57 -0.22
N MET A 667 -0.64 -53.90 -0.19
CA MET A 667 0.59 -54.64 -0.51
C MET A 667 1.04 -54.39 -1.97
N GLU A 668 0.11 -54.38 -2.93
CA GLU A 668 0.41 -54.02 -4.33
C GLU A 668 0.99 -52.60 -4.46
N ARG A 669 0.44 -51.62 -3.71
CA ARG A 669 0.98 -50.25 -3.67
C ARG A 669 2.38 -50.19 -3.04
N GLN A 670 2.64 -50.93 -1.97
CA GLN A 670 3.97 -51.01 -1.35
C GLN A 670 4.99 -51.64 -2.31
N VAL A 671 4.64 -52.74 -3.00
CA VAL A 671 5.48 -53.38 -4.02
C VAL A 671 5.72 -52.45 -5.21
N ALA A 672 4.73 -51.65 -5.63
CA ALA A 672 4.91 -50.64 -6.67
C ALA A 672 5.85 -49.50 -6.23
N ALA A 673 5.72 -49.02 -4.99
CA ALA A 673 6.60 -47.99 -4.42
C ALA A 673 8.06 -48.47 -4.34
N ALA A 674 8.31 -49.67 -3.80
CA ALA A 674 9.66 -50.25 -3.73
C ALA A 674 10.28 -50.48 -5.12
N LYS A 675 9.47 -50.84 -6.13
CA LYS A 675 9.92 -50.92 -7.54
C LYS A 675 10.26 -49.55 -8.12
N ALA A 676 9.50 -48.50 -7.79
CA ALA A 676 9.80 -47.14 -8.23
C ALA A 676 11.08 -46.58 -7.56
N GLU A 677 11.27 -46.84 -6.26
CA GLU A 677 12.47 -46.45 -5.51
C GLU A 677 13.71 -47.15 -6.04
N THR A 678 13.68 -48.48 -6.21
CA THR A 678 14.80 -49.24 -6.77
C THR A 678 15.12 -48.83 -8.21
N ALA A 679 14.12 -48.53 -9.05
CA ALA A 679 14.34 -47.97 -10.38
C ALA A 679 14.97 -46.55 -10.33
N SER A 680 14.58 -45.72 -9.36
CA SER A 680 15.19 -44.40 -9.13
C SER A 680 16.65 -44.51 -8.69
N ALA A 681 16.95 -45.42 -7.75
CA ALA A 681 18.30 -45.72 -7.29
C ALA A 681 19.20 -46.31 -8.39
N GLN A 682 18.66 -47.18 -9.25
CA GLN A 682 19.37 -47.66 -10.45
C GLN A 682 19.65 -46.52 -11.44
N LYS A 683 18.70 -45.59 -11.62
CA LYS A 683 18.84 -44.43 -12.49
C LYS A 683 19.87 -43.42 -11.95
N SER A 684 19.93 -43.19 -10.64
CA SER A 684 20.95 -42.33 -10.02
C SER A 684 22.32 -42.99 -10.04
N ALA A 685 22.43 -44.30 -9.72
CA ALA A 685 23.68 -45.05 -9.82
C ALA A 685 24.21 -45.14 -11.27
N ARG A 686 23.32 -45.24 -12.26
CA ARG A 686 23.68 -45.15 -13.69
C ARG A 686 24.22 -43.76 -14.04
N ARG A 687 23.49 -42.70 -13.68
CA ARG A 687 23.94 -41.31 -13.90
C ARG A 687 25.27 -41.02 -13.23
N LEU A 688 25.50 -41.52 -12.02
CA LEU A 688 26.76 -41.36 -11.30
C LEU A 688 27.92 -42.05 -12.03
N LYS A 689 27.70 -43.23 -12.62
CA LYS A 689 28.68 -43.91 -13.49
C LYS A 689 28.93 -43.13 -14.79
N GLU A 690 27.89 -42.58 -15.41
CA GLU A 690 27.99 -41.75 -16.62
C GLU A 690 28.78 -40.45 -16.36
N VAL A 691 28.49 -39.75 -15.27
CA VAL A 691 29.23 -38.55 -14.82
C VAL A 691 30.67 -38.88 -14.42
N TRP A 692 30.89 -39.97 -13.69
CA TRP A 692 32.25 -40.40 -13.31
C TRP A 692 33.09 -40.83 -14.52
N ALA A 693 32.47 -41.46 -15.53
CA ALA A 693 33.14 -41.78 -16.78
C ALA A 693 33.50 -40.51 -17.58
N SER A 694 32.59 -39.52 -17.67
CA SER A 694 32.87 -38.20 -18.27
C SER A 694 34.06 -37.53 -17.59
N LYS A 695 33.96 -37.34 -16.26
CA LYS A 695 35.01 -36.67 -15.47
C LYS A 695 36.35 -37.43 -15.47
N SER A 696 36.31 -38.76 -15.56
CA SER A 696 37.53 -39.58 -15.72
C SER A 696 38.15 -39.46 -17.11
N ASN A 697 37.39 -39.10 -18.14
CA ASN A 697 37.91 -38.84 -19.48
C ASN A 697 38.41 -37.39 -19.60
N GLU A 698 37.66 -36.41 -19.09
CA GLU A 698 38.10 -35.01 -18.92
C GLU A 698 39.45 -34.94 -18.19
N PHE A 699 39.63 -35.73 -17.13
CA PHE A 699 40.90 -35.81 -16.39
C PHE A 699 42.06 -36.42 -17.19
N LYS A 700 41.79 -37.46 -18.01
CA LYS A 700 42.81 -38.02 -18.93
C LYS A 700 43.18 -37.04 -20.02
N GLU A 701 42.20 -36.35 -20.59
CA GLU A 701 42.39 -35.33 -21.62
C GLU A 701 43.20 -34.13 -21.08
N ALA A 702 42.91 -33.71 -19.85
CA ALA A 702 43.71 -32.70 -19.15
C ALA A 702 45.18 -33.16 -18.94
N ILE A 703 45.42 -34.39 -18.50
CA ILE A 703 46.79 -34.92 -18.35
C ILE A 703 47.50 -35.05 -19.71
N PHE A 704 46.81 -35.55 -20.72
CA PHE A 704 47.32 -35.67 -22.09
C PHE A 704 47.72 -34.30 -22.65
N SER A 705 46.86 -33.29 -22.48
CA SER A 705 47.06 -31.91 -22.97
C SER A 705 48.13 -31.13 -22.20
N THR A 706 48.26 -31.34 -20.88
CA THR A 706 49.18 -30.57 -20.02
C THR A 706 50.55 -31.22 -19.80
N LEU A 707 50.62 -32.56 -19.78
CA LEU A 707 51.84 -33.32 -19.48
C LEU A 707 52.33 -34.18 -20.65
N GLY A 708 51.57 -34.36 -21.73
CA GLY A 708 51.99 -35.18 -22.87
C GLY A 708 52.02 -36.69 -22.59
N TRP A 709 51.19 -37.17 -21.65
CA TRP A 709 51.05 -38.58 -21.32
C TRP A 709 49.59 -39.06 -21.38
N THR A 710 49.35 -40.18 -22.06
CA THR A 710 48.07 -40.89 -22.07
C THR A 710 47.99 -41.80 -20.83
N VAL A 711 46.92 -41.67 -20.04
CA VAL A 711 46.71 -42.46 -18.81
C VAL A 711 45.56 -43.46 -18.95
N THR A 712 45.86 -44.74 -18.74
CA THR A 712 44.88 -45.84 -18.77
C THR A 712 44.85 -46.60 -17.45
N PHE A 713 43.66 -46.72 -16.85
CA PHE A 713 43.45 -47.42 -15.60
C PHE A 713 43.15 -48.91 -15.88
N ILE A 714 43.98 -49.79 -15.33
CA ILE A 714 43.87 -51.24 -15.45
C ILE A 714 43.17 -51.78 -14.17
N PRO A 715 42.30 -52.81 -14.28
CA PRO A 715 41.83 -53.55 -13.11
C PRO A 715 42.97 -53.96 -12.17
N ASN A 716 42.69 -54.03 -10.86
CA ASN A 716 43.69 -54.15 -9.78
C ASN A 716 44.52 -52.87 -9.53
N GLY A 717 43.90 -51.68 -9.59
CA GLY A 717 44.47 -50.42 -9.08
C GLY A 717 45.72 -49.90 -9.81
N LYS A 718 46.01 -50.41 -11.01
CA LYS A 718 47.23 -50.11 -11.77
C LYS A 718 46.99 -49.04 -12.81
N MET A 719 47.95 -48.13 -12.93
CA MET A 719 47.92 -47.03 -13.88
C MET A 719 49.00 -47.26 -14.94
N ARG A 720 48.59 -47.53 -16.18
CA ARG A 720 49.47 -47.53 -17.34
C ARG A 720 49.54 -46.10 -17.90
N VAL A 721 50.75 -45.66 -18.21
CA VAL A 721 51.06 -44.31 -18.69
C VAL A 721 51.93 -44.45 -19.94
N GLU A 722 51.63 -43.70 -21.00
CA GLU A 722 52.25 -43.82 -22.32
C GLU A 722 52.52 -42.42 -22.89
N SER A 723 53.67 -42.19 -23.53
CA SER A 723 54.04 -40.85 -24.01
C SER A 723 53.35 -40.51 -25.32
N THR A 724 52.74 -39.32 -25.40
CA THR A 724 52.14 -38.79 -26.63
C THR A 724 53.16 -38.63 -27.75
N PHE A 725 54.43 -38.35 -27.42
CA PHE A 725 55.50 -38.13 -28.39
C PHE A 725 56.20 -39.43 -28.83
N PHE A 726 56.09 -40.50 -28.03
CA PHE A 726 56.64 -41.83 -28.30
C PHE A 726 55.62 -42.94 -27.99
N PRO A 727 54.53 -43.04 -28.77
CA PRO A 727 53.50 -44.08 -28.57
C PRO A 727 54.03 -45.48 -28.91
N SER A 728 53.32 -46.50 -28.43
CA SER A 728 53.51 -47.89 -28.87
C SER A 728 53.02 -48.09 -30.31
N GLN A 729 53.79 -48.86 -31.08
CA GLN A 729 53.46 -49.19 -32.48
C GLN A 729 52.66 -50.50 -32.60
N THR A 730 52.53 -51.22 -31.50
CA THR A 730 51.95 -52.56 -31.36
C THR A 730 50.92 -52.55 -30.24
N ASP A 731 49.82 -53.28 -30.41
CA ASP A 731 48.74 -53.38 -29.42
C ASP A 731 49.18 -54.09 -28.11
N GLU A 732 50.40 -54.63 -28.09
CA GLU A 732 51.07 -55.15 -26.87
C GLU A 732 51.50 -54.04 -25.88
N ASN A 733 51.33 -52.75 -26.23
CA ASN A 733 51.59 -51.59 -25.35
C ASN A 733 53.05 -51.54 -24.84
N GLU A 734 54.01 -51.90 -25.70
CA GLU A 734 55.42 -52.08 -25.33
C GLU A 734 56.09 -50.81 -24.77
N ASN A 735 55.73 -49.63 -25.29
CA ASN A 735 56.30 -48.32 -24.91
C ASN A 735 55.57 -47.66 -23.72
N SER A 736 54.96 -48.45 -22.84
CA SER A 736 54.19 -47.96 -21.68
C SER A 736 54.91 -48.17 -20.35
N ILE A 737 54.50 -47.43 -19.32
CA ILE A 737 55.00 -47.54 -17.94
C ILE A 737 53.82 -47.83 -17.02
N ILE A 738 53.90 -48.91 -16.25
CA ILE A 738 52.83 -49.37 -15.34
C ILE A 738 53.23 -49.07 -13.90
N PHE A 739 52.46 -48.19 -13.27
CA PHE A 739 52.57 -47.86 -11.85
C PHE A 739 51.55 -48.67 -11.04
N ASP A 740 52.03 -49.33 -9.98
CA ASP A 740 51.21 -50.03 -8.98
C ASP A 740 51.04 -49.10 -7.77
N GLY A 741 49.87 -48.45 -7.65
CA GLY A 741 49.60 -47.45 -6.61
C GLY A 741 49.45 -48.03 -5.20
N GLU A 742 49.14 -49.32 -5.08
CA GLU A 742 49.02 -50.01 -3.78
C GLU A 742 50.39 -50.45 -3.24
N ARG A 743 51.33 -50.80 -4.14
CA ARG A 743 52.66 -51.29 -3.77
C ARG A 743 53.79 -50.28 -3.95
N GLY A 744 53.50 -49.13 -4.56
CA GLY A 744 54.52 -48.12 -4.94
C GLY A 744 55.51 -48.60 -6.02
N THR A 745 55.25 -49.72 -6.70
CA THR A 745 56.20 -50.29 -7.66
C THR A 745 55.93 -49.86 -9.09
N MET A 746 56.94 -49.34 -9.77
CA MET A 746 56.93 -49.08 -11.21
C MET A 746 57.44 -50.29 -11.99
N LYS A 747 56.84 -50.57 -13.15
CA LYS A 747 57.32 -51.57 -14.13
C LYS A 747 57.23 -51.02 -15.56
N VAL A 748 58.18 -51.37 -16.41
CA VAL A 748 58.18 -50.95 -17.83
C VAL A 748 57.46 -52.01 -18.69
N GLY A 749 56.71 -51.55 -19.68
CA GLY A 749 56.13 -52.35 -20.76
C GLY A 749 57.20 -53.06 -21.60
N GLY A 750 56.82 -54.14 -22.28
CA GLY A 750 57.77 -55.06 -22.94
C GLY A 750 58.76 -55.78 -22.00
N GLY A 751 58.76 -55.47 -20.69
CA GLY A 751 59.62 -56.10 -19.70
C GLY A 751 61.07 -55.59 -19.68
N PRO A 752 61.92 -56.11 -18.77
CA PRO A 752 63.23 -55.52 -18.44
C PRO A 752 64.30 -55.68 -19.53
N LYS A 753 63.99 -56.32 -20.67
CA LYS A 753 64.86 -56.41 -21.85
C LYS A 753 64.36 -55.60 -23.05
N SER A 754 63.17 -54.98 -22.95
CA SER A 754 62.60 -54.14 -24.00
C SER A 754 63.57 -53.04 -24.44
N PRO A 755 63.64 -52.68 -25.74
CA PRO A 755 64.45 -51.53 -26.19
C PRO A 755 64.03 -50.23 -25.51
N PHE A 756 62.73 -50.06 -25.20
CA PHE A 756 62.22 -48.93 -24.42
C PHE A 756 62.74 -48.95 -22.99
N ALA A 757 62.74 -50.12 -22.33
CA ALA A 757 63.27 -50.28 -20.97
C ALA A 757 64.78 -50.05 -20.88
N GLN A 758 65.54 -50.39 -21.92
CA GLN A 758 66.96 -50.08 -22.02
C GLN A 758 67.19 -48.58 -22.19
N ARG A 759 66.45 -47.92 -23.10
CA ARG A 759 66.58 -46.48 -23.35
C ARG A 759 66.35 -45.64 -22.09
N ILE A 760 65.25 -45.89 -21.38
CA ILE A 760 64.91 -45.10 -20.19
C ILE A 760 65.70 -45.52 -18.93
N SER A 761 66.63 -46.47 -19.02
CA SER A 761 67.29 -47.06 -17.84
C SER A 761 68.18 -46.08 -17.08
N ASP A 762 68.90 -45.20 -17.78
CA ASP A 762 69.73 -44.15 -17.17
C ASP A 762 68.86 -43.09 -16.47
N GLN A 763 67.75 -42.68 -17.12
CA GLN A 763 66.75 -41.77 -16.55
C GLN A 763 66.09 -42.37 -15.30
N ILE A 764 65.80 -43.69 -15.29
CA ILE A 764 65.33 -44.42 -14.09
C ILE A 764 66.42 -44.44 -13.00
N GLY A 765 67.68 -44.64 -13.37
CA GLY A 765 68.81 -44.60 -12.44
C GLY A 765 68.88 -43.27 -11.70
N PHE A 766 69.04 -42.17 -12.43
CA PHE A 766 69.15 -40.84 -11.85
C PHE A 766 67.86 -40.40 -11.14
N TRP A 767 66.74 -40.32 -11.85
CA TRP A 767 65.54 -39.71 -11.28
C TRP A 767 64.78 -40.59 -10.27
N VAL A 768 64.73 -41.91 -10.48
CA VAL A 768 63.92 -42.80 -9.64
C VAL A 768 64.76 -43.51 -8.56
N ARG A 769 66.01 -43.92 -8.85
CA ARG A 769 66.87 -44.59 -7.85
C ARG A 769 67.67 -43.61 -6.98
N GLU A 770 68.22 -42.52 -7.54
CA GLU A 770 69.00 -41.55 -6.76
C GLU A 770 68.15 -40.39 -6.21
N LYS A 771 67.21 -39.85 -7.00
CA LYS A 771 66.38 -38.71 -6.59
C LYS A 771 64.98 -39.06 -6.07
N GLY A 772 64.50 -40.29 -6.28
CA GLY A 772 63.15 -40.73 -5.87
C GLY A 772 61.98 -39.95 -6.51
N CYS A 773 62.22 -39.19 -7.57
CA CYS A 773 61.30 -38.20 -8.12
C CYS A 773 60.68 -38.65 -9.45
N ILE A 774 59.55 -39.36 -9.36
CA ILE A 774 58.78 -39.81 -10.53
C ILE A 774 58.30 -38.62 -11.42
N PRO A 775 57.87 -37.46 -10.88
CA PRO A 775 57.54 -36.31 -11.73
C PRO A 775 58.74 -35.78 -12.53
N GLY A 776 59.93 -35.74 -11.93
CA GLY A 776 61.17 -35.35 -12.62
C GLY A 776 61.58 -36.33 -13.71
N PHE A 777 61.44 -37.64 -13.43
CA PHE A 777 61.63 -38.71 -14.42
C PHE A 777 60.70 -38.55 -15.63
N LEU A 778 59.40 -38.35 -15.42
CA LEU A 778 58.43 -38.18 -16.50
C LEU A 778 58.63 -36.87 -17.27
N ALA A 779 59.07 -35.80 -16.61
CA ALA A 779 59.41 -34.52 -17.27
C ALA A 779 60.71 -34.61 -18.11
N ALA A 780 61.72 -35.36 -17.66
CA ALA A 780 62.92 -35.60 -18.45
C ALA A 780 62.60 -36.43 -19.71
N LEU A 781 61.78 -37.47 -19.57
CA LEU A 781 61.33 -38.29 -20.70
C LEU A 781 60.45 -37.53 -21.70
N THR A 782 59.60 -36.60 -21.28
CA THR A 782 58.82 -35.81 -22.24
C THR A 782 59.68 -34.85 -23.04
N LEU A 783 60.70 -34.25 -22.43
CA LEU A 783 61.67 -33.41 -23.16
C LEU A 783 62.48 -34.25 -24.16
N GLU A 784 63.04 -35.39 -23.72
CA GLU A 784 63.80 -36.31 -24.59
C GLU A 784 62.96 -36.79 -25.79
N PHE A 785 61.73 -37.27 -25.53
CA PHE A 785 60.84 -37.75 -26.59
C PHE A 785 60.28 -36.61 -27.46
N TYR A 786 60.09 -35.40 -26.93
CA TYR A 786 59.65 -34.24 -27.72
C TYR A 786 60.75 -33.74 -28.66
N GLU A 787 62.00 -33.63 -28.19
CA GLU A 787 63.14 -33.30 -29.03
C GLU A 787 63.34 -34.35 -30.13
N GLU A 788 63.27 -35.64 -29.81
CA GLU A 788 63.30 -36.71 -30.81
C GLU A 788 62.13 -36.62 -31.81
N HIS A 789 60.92 -36.37 -31.35
CA HIS A 789 59.74 -36.26 -32.20
C HIS A 789 59.88 -35.09 -33.17
N ASN A 790 60.30 -33.92 -32.68
CA ASN A 790 60.55 -32.74 -33.50
C ASN A 790 61.70 -32.96 -34.50
N ASN A 791 62.79 -33.60 -34.07
CA ASN A 791 63.90 -33.97 -34.95
C ASN A 791 63.44 -34.93 -36.06
N ARG A 792 62.63 -35.95 -35.75
CA ARG A 792 62.05 -36.89 -36.74
C ARG A 792 61.00 -36.26 -37.66
N LEU A 793 60.43 -35.09 -37.32
CA LEU A 793 59.61 -34.30 -38.23
C LEU A 793 60.43 -33.32 -39.10
N SER A 794 61.70 -33.07 -38.74
CA SER A 794 62.61 -32.17 -39.48
C SER A 794 63.45 -32.88 -40.56
N THR A 795 63.39 -34.20 -40.61
CA THR A 795 64.13 -35.09 -41.54
C THR A 795 63.19 -35.81 -42.51
#